data_AF-A0A7S4BRI0-F1
#
_entry.id   AF-A0A7S4BRI0-F1
#
_cell.length_a   1.000
_cell.length_b   1.000
_cell.length_c   1.000
_cell.angle_alpha   90.00
_cell.angle_beta   90.00
_cell.angle_gamma   90.00
#
_symmetry.space_group_name_H-M   'P 1'
#
loop_
_entity.id
_entity.type
_entity.pdbx_description
1 polymer ?
#
loop_
_entity_poly.entity_id
_entity_poly.type
_entity_poly.pdbx_seq_one_letter_code
_entity_poly.pdbx_strand_id
1 'polypeptide(L)'
;PNSTAAMAEVGLTTAELLSTCVEMVKTFAPSKTTVDAHVADFVAQLRNADDTDARFLGQVMYGVTRYKKLLKVFISSLYFKHAGETQRSDQTLYTILGYLVLLRLEEMGFTAFKQLALSQENIKMVVFLKFAFSKENLTEWLRPEWIKLYDPNFIDTQIISKVLVFEQQVAKLQEMLTGRMEGEAARKEAAAEAARALAEGRGGAGQHTTPEPFALTQPKPRLMPLPEEVIENGFKAKPVPSSMYKSTSELKEKVELDQKKDANRMLTKQKYADPKVQPFNLRVASRRSNLQRIKDEVEAARQAECNFDGPKANPVPKHKAGAGNVRLNSAAILREDNLYRKKQEAEAQMLAAYEQELRDSSEFDAWQARMRAEDEEQRLAEVERRRIETLLADEEAKEARLRAVNEKRAIAGAMKLESDANAVKREQEAEAMRLQQKALVLDVQAQRERPAQAAEEMVRQNHLKAKELREEKEALEERAAAEAAAEAERRADLIRQIRALELVPKVRVKTVDPTYTPQHGLLEEMSLAELRERLNSVELERQREEEAKRNDIISAKKERDDDLRRRMERLSAMRELSAQQATSKRELAKRAQKEAEAQRQGRLAEAQMKVNAQMEAKRAARAREEARLAEELKQIKLKKAFLDADKEAVERSKFESLQGGARRELIARQETGIKNATNAAKIHDKETAQRLLNLQQEREIHEAFLRDYERRASEHQYDSNIAEDTLQASRQMLKARLGLGVKTGLPTSSSWMQNTRQPLQNTGRPFDDTLQQTAPRVRTAEN
;
A
#
# COMPACT_ATOMS: atom_id res chain seq x y z
N PRO A 1 -36.22 29.79 -37.79
CA PRO A 1 -37.44 29.54 -38.61
C PRO A 1 -38.68 29.84 -37.77
N ASN A 2 -39.22 31.05 -37.90
CA ASN A 2 -40.31 31.54 -37.07
C ASN A 2 -41.65 31.44 -37.81
N SER A 3 -42.75 31.55 -37.04
CA SER A 3 -44.08 31.94 -37.53
C SER A 3 -44.80 30.98 -38.49
N THR A 4 -45.45 29.95 -37.92
CA THR A 4 -46.68 29.39 -38.49
C THR A 4 -47.71 29.18 -37.39
N ALA A 5 -48.80 29.95 -37.45
CA ALA A 5 -50.11 29.71 -36.84
C ALA A 5 -50.13 29.21 -35.37
N ALA A 6 -49.92 30.11 -34.42
CA ALA A 6 -50.61 30.01 -33.14
C ALA A 6 -52.03 30.61 -33.30
N MET A 7 -52.99 29.79 -33.73
CA MET A 7 -54.41 30.06 -33.50
C MET A 7 -54.86 29.16 -32.34
N ALA A 8 -55.51 29.74 -31.35
CA ALA A 8 -56.07 28.99 -30.23
C ALA A 8 -57.40 28.38 -30.66
N GLU A 9 -57.44 27.05 -30.79
CA GLU A 9 -58.69 26.29 -30.84
C GLU A 9 -59.38 26.40 -29.46
N VAL A 10 -60.72 26.40 -29.45
CA VAL A 10 -61.54 26.70 -28.25
C VAL A 10 -62.13 25.43 -27.61
N GLY A 11 -61.93 24.27 -28.24
CA GLY A 11 -62.36 22.95 -27.76
C GLY A 11 -61.54 22.39 -26.58
N LEU A 12 -61.96 21.22 -26.11
CA LEU A 12 -61.37 20.52 -24.97
C LEU A 12 -60.02 19.89 -25.34
N THR A 13 -59.03 19.91 -24.43
CA THR A 13 -57.80 19.15 -24.69
C THR A 13 -58.07 17.65 -24.70
N THR A 14 -57.25 16.86 -25.40
CA THR A 14 -57.47 15.40 -25.53
C THR A 14 -57.48 14.65 -24.18
N ALA A 15 -56.85 15.20 -23.14
CA ALA A 15 -56.94 14.70 -21.77
C ALA A 15 -58.31 14.99 -21.13
N GLU A 16 -58.79 16.23 -21.26
CA GLU A 16 -60.08 16.69 -20.72
C GLU A 16 -61.27 16.06 -21.46
N LEU A 17 -61.14 15.82 -22.76
CA LEU A 17 -62.13 15.09 -23.55
C LEU A 17 -62.27 13.63 -23.06
N LEU A 18 -61.19 13.00 -22.59
CA LEU A 18 -61.25 11.66 -21.98
C LEU A 18 -61.76 11.68 -20.54
N SER A 19 -61.42 12.69 -19.72
CA SER A 19 -61.95 12.79 -18.36
C SER A 19 -63.45 13.08 -18.36
N THR A 20 -63.92 13.98 -19.22
CA THR A 20 -65.36 14.25 -19.43
C THR A 20 -66.11 13.02 -19.97
N CYS A 21 -65.53 12.24 -20.90
CA CYS A 21 -66.06 10.92 -21.28
C CYS A 21 -66.21 9.99 -20.05
N VAL A 22 -65.19 9.92 -19.19
CA VAL A 22 -65.21 9.06 -17.98
C VAL A 22 -66.26 9.52 -16.96
N GLU A 23 -66.42 10.83 -16.76
CA GLU A 23 -67.41 11.40 -15.84
C GLU A 23 -68.85 11.22 -16.33
N MET A 24 -69.08 11.39 -17.63
CA MET A 24 -70.36 11.13 -18.28
C MET A 24 -70.77 9.65 -18.15
N VAL A 25 -69.87 8.70 -18.43
CA VAL A 25 -70.16 7.26 -18.23
C VAL A 25 -70.39 6.92 -16.75
N LYS A 26 -69.75 7.63 -15.80
CA LYS A 26 -69.95 7.43 -14.35
C LYS A 26 -71.25 8.04 -13.81
N THR A 27 -71.71 9.16 -14.36
CA THR A 27 -72.94 9.84 -13.92
C THR A 27 -74.22 9.25 -14.53
N PHE A 28 -74.10 8.53 -15.65
CA PHE A 28 -75.26 7.93 -16.32
C PHE A 28 -75.95 6.84 -15.47
N ALA A 29 -77.23 7.05 -15.16
CA ALA A 29 -78.07 6.15 -14.38
C ALA A 29 -79.22 5.57 -15.24
N PRO A 30 -79.09 4.34 -15.78
CA PRO A 30 -80.07 3.76 -16.72
C PRO A 30 -81.50 3.59 -16.20
N SER A 31 -81.72 3.76 -14.90
CA SER A 31 -83.04 3.70 -14.24
C SER A 31 -83.67 5.08 -14.00
N LYS A 32 -83.00 6.18 -14.37
CA LYS A 32 -83.46 7.56 -14.15
C LYS A 32 -83.57 8.37 -15.43
N THR A 33 -82.65 8.20 -16.37
CA THR A 33 -82.56 8.99 -17.61
C THR A 33 -82.30 8.10 -18.82
N THR A 34 -82.79 8.53 -19.99
CA THR A 34 -82.37 7.96 -21.28
C THR A 34 -80.94 8.42 -21.63
N VAL A 35 -80.26 7.70 -22.52
CA VAL A 35 -78.90 8.08 -22.96
C VAL A 35 -78.92 9.45 -23.63
N ASP A 36 -79.90 9.67 -24.50
CA ASP A 36 -80.09 10.88 -25.30
C ASP A 36 -80.29 12.12 -24.42
N ALA A 37 -81.17 12.03 -23.41
CA ALA A 37 -81.40 13.11 -22.46
C ALA A 37 -80.17 13.36 -21.57
N HIS A 38 -79.53 12.31 -21.06
CA HIS A 38 -78.35 12.46 -20.22
C HIS A 38 -77.16 13.09 -20.97
N VAL A 39 -76.94 12.72 -22.24
CA VAL A 39 -75.93 13.36 -23.10
C VAL A 39 -76.26 14.83 -23.35
N ALA A 40 -77.52 15.15 -23.67
CA ALA A 40 -77.94 16.54 -23.89
C ALA A 40 -77.77 17.40 -22.63
N ASP A 41 -78.22 16.92 -21.48
CA ASP A 41 -78.10 17.60 -20.19
C ASP A 41 -76.62 17.79 -19.78
N PHE A 42 -75.76 16.80 -20.04
CA PHE A 42 -74.34 16.85 -19.69
C PHE A 42 -73.55 17.80 -20.61
N VAL A 43 -73.81 17.76 -21.92
CA VAL A 43 -73.22 18.72 -22.89
C VAL A 43 -73.69 20.14 -22.59
N ALA A 44 -74.96 20.37 -22.23
CA ALA A 44 -75.47 21.69 -21.85
C ALA A 44 -74.81 22.26 -20.57
N GLN A 45 -74.22 21.43 -19.71
CA GLN A 45 -73.43 21.86 -18.55
C GLN A 45 -71.98 22.20 -18.92
N LEU A 46 -71.43 21.59 -19.97
CA LEU A 46 -70.08 21.85 -20.50
C LEU A 46 -70.06 23.13 -21.35
N ARG A 47 -70.01 24.28 -20.67
CA ARG A 47 -70.01 25.64 -21.29
C ARG A 47 -68.97 25.90 -22.40
N ASN A 48 -67.95 25.07 -22.51
CA ASN A 48 -66.82 25.21 -23.44
C ASN A 48 -66.64 23.97 -24.35
N ALA A 49 -67.70 23.20 -24.61
CA ALA A 49 -67.62 22.07 -25.55
C ALA A 49 -67.85 22.52 -26.99
N ASP A 50 -66.87 22.28 -27.88
CA ASP A 50 -67.06 22.49 -29.32
C ASP A 50 -68.05 21.48 -29.90
N ASP A 51 -68.67 21.85 -31.03
CA ASP A 51 -69.72 21.08 -31.69
C ASP A 51 -69.23 19.68 -32.18
N THR A 52 -67.91 19.53 -32.37
CA THR A 52 -67.21 18.26 -32.61
C THR A 52 -67.11 17.40 -31.36
N ASP A 53 -66.78 18.02 -30.23
CA ASP A 53 -66.51 17.36 -28.96
C ASP A 53 -67.82 16.84 -28.36
N ALA A 54 -68.88 17.64 -28.42
CA ALA A 54 -70.25 17.24 -28.08
C ALA A 54 -70.70 15.98 -28.85
N ARG A 55 -70.39 15.91 -30.16
CA ARG A 55 -70.70 14.74 -31.00
C ARG A 55 -69.84 13.54 -30.65
N PHE A 56 -68.55 13.73 -30.33
CA PHE A 56 -67.66 12.66 -29.87
C PHE A 56 -68.12 12.07 -28.52
N LEU A 57 -68.41 12.94 -27.55
CA LEU A 57 -68.96 12.60 -26.23
C LEU A 57 -70.23 11.74 -26.38
N GLY A 58 -71.19 12.19 -27.19
CA GLY A 58 -72.40 11.42 -27.49
C GLY A 58 -72.10 10.06 -28.14
N GLN A 59 -71.26 10.02 -29.17
CA GLN A 59 -70.88 8.78 -29.85
C GLN A 59 -70.21 7.75 -28.91
N VAL A 60 -69.35 8.21 -27.98
CA VAL A 60 -68.76 7.36 -26.95
C VAL A 60 -69.83 6.81 -26.00
N MET A 61 -70.80 7.61 -25.56
CA MET A 61 -71.90 7.15 -24.70
C MET A 61 -72.80 6.12 -25.39
N TYR A 62 -73.25 6.39 -26.62
CA TYR A 62 -74.04 5.43 -27.40
C TYR A 62 -73.24 4.15 -27.68
N GLY A 63 -71.94 4.26 -27.96
CA GLY A 63 -71.04 3.13 -28.15
C GLY A 63 -70.90 2.24 -26.90
N VAL A 64 -70.52 2.83 -25.78
CA VAL A 64 -70.31 2.13 -24.50
C VAL A 64 -71.61 1.49 -23.99
N THR A 65 -72.76 2.14 -24.18
CA THR A 65 -74.07 1.57 -23.80
C THR A 65 -74.53 0.45 -24.74
N ARG A 66 -74.43 0.64 -26.07
CA ARG A 66 -74.83 -0.36 -27.08
C ARG A 66 -74.00 -1.63 -27.03
N TYR A 67 -72.67 -1.50 -26.88
CA TYR A 67 -71.74 -2.64 -26.88
C TYR A 67 -71.35 -3.12 -25.48
N LYS A 68 -72.09 -2.70 -24.44
CA LYS A 68 -71.84 -3.00 -23.01
C LYS A 68 -71.58 -4.48 -22.70
N LYS A 69 -72.24 -5.42 -23.40
CA LYS A 69 -72.01 -6.87 -23.22
C LYS A 69 -70.62 -7.30 -23.72
N LEU A 70 -70.25 -6.86 -24.93
CA LEU A 70 -68.94 -7.14 -25.56
C LEU A 70 -67.80 -6.54 -24.74
N LEU A 71 -67.95 -5.29 -24.35
CA LEU A 71 -66.99 -4.55 -23.54
C LEU A 71 -66.82 -5.17 -22.14
N LYS A 72 -67.91 -5.65 -21.51
CA LYS A 72 -67.82 -6.34 -20.22
C LYS A 72 -66.93 -7.59 -20.30
N VAL A 73 -67.06 -8.42 -21.35
CA VAL A 73 -66.20 -9.59 -21.58
C VAL A 73 -64.73 -9.16 -21.72
N PHE A 74 -64.46 -8.15 -22.54
CA PHE A 74 -63.13 -7.60 -22.76
C PHE A 74 -62.46 -7.09 -21.47
N ILE A 75 -63.20 -6.32 -20.68
CA ILE A 75 -62.73 -5.77 -19.41
C ILE A 75 -62.50 -6.89 -18.38
N SER A 76 -63.40 -7.87 -18.28
CA SER A 76 -63.25 -9.00 -17.36
C SER A 76 -62.02 -9.85 -17.67
N SER A 77 -61.67 -10.03 -18.95
CA SER A 77 -60.46 -10.75 -19.36
C SER A 77 -59.18 -9.91 -19.20
N LEU A 78 -59.23 -8.59 -19.43
CA LEU A 78 -58.14 -7.67 -19.11
C LEU A 78 -57.77 -7.75 -17.62
N TYR A 79 -58.73 -7.57 -16.72
CA TYR A 79 -58.50 -7.67 -15.26
C TYR A 79 -58.18 -9.10 -14.78
N PHE A 80 -58.48 -10.14 -15.57
CA PHE A 80 -58.07 -11.50 -15.24
C PHE A 80 -56.58 -11.75 -15.58
N LYS A 81 -56.13 -11.35 -16.78
CA LYS A 81 -54.71 -11.51 -17.18
C LYS A 81 -53.77 -10.50 -16.52
N HIS A 82 -54.22 -9.27 -16.29
CA HIS A 82 -53.41 -8.14 -15.81
C HIS A 82 -53.84 -7.65 -14.41
N ALA A 83 -54.25 -8.59 -13.54
CA ALA A 83 -54.82 -8.30 -12.22
C ALA A 83 -53.92 -7.46 -11.29
N GLY A 84 -52.59 -7.66 -11.36
CA GLY A 84 -51.60 -6.90 -10.60
C GLY A 84 -51.12 -5.61 -11.29
N GLU A 85 -51.39 -5.46 -12.59
CA GLU A 85 -50.93 -4.33 -13.41
C GLU A 85 -52.04 -3.27 -13.65
N THR A 86 -53.29 -3.54 -13.27
CA THR A 86 -54.45 -2.68 -13.55
C THR A 86 -55.31 -2.37 -12.32
N GLN A 87 -55.60 -1.08 -12.07
CA GLN A 87 -56.43 -0.66 -10.95
C GLN A 87 -57.93 -0.64 -11.32
N ARG A 88 -58.83 -1.05 -10.41
CA ARG A 88 -60.29 -1.07 -10.65
C ARG A 88 -60.92 0.32 -10.84
N SER A 89 -60.26 1.39 -10.37
CA SER A 89 -60.67 2.79 -10.60
C SER A 89 -60.71 3.17 -12.08
N ASP A 90 -59.83 2.57 -12.88
CA ASP A 90 -59.69 2.83 -14.31
C ASP A 90 -60.67 2.02 -15.18
N GLN A 91 -61.56 1.23 -14.57
CA GLN A 91 -62.48 0.34 -15.29
C GLN A 91 -63.33 1.11 -16.33
N THR A 92 -63.80 2.31 -15.97
CA THR A 92 -64.53 3.19 -16.91
C THR A 92 -63.67 3.62 -18.09
N LEU A 93 -62.40 3.98 -17.83
CA LEU A 93 -61.44 4.42 -18.82
C LEU A 93 -61.09 3.28 -19.79
N TYR A 94 -60.84 2.06 -19.28
CA TYR A 94 -60.65 0.88 -20.14
C TYR A 94 -61.94 0.44 -20.86
N THR A 95 -63.13 0.80 -20.36
CA THR A 95 -64.39 0.61 -21.10
C THR A 95 -64.45 1.52 -22.32
N ILE A 96 -64.14 2.81 -22.14
CA ILE A 96 -64.13 3.81 -23.21
C ILE A 96 -63.03 3.50 -24.23
N LEU A 97 -61.80 3.27 -23.79
CA LEU A 97 -60.69 2.90 -24.68
C LEU A 97 -60.94 1.55 -25.37
N GLY A 98 -61.57 0.58 -24.69
CA GLY A 98 -62.00 -0.67 -25.30
C GLY A 98 -63.02 -0.47 -26.42
N TYR A 99 -64.00 0.42 -26.24
CA TYR A 99 -64.91 0.83 -27.33
C TYR A 99 -64.14 1.50 -28.48
N LEU A 100 -63.25 2.45 -28.16
CA LEU A 100 -62.50 3.19 -29.17
C LEU A 100 -61.57 2.30 -29.99
N VAL A 101 -60.88 1.34 -29.37
CA VAL A 101 -60.01 0.37 -30.07
C VAL A 101 -60.81 -0.63 -30.88
N LEU A 102 -61.77 -1.33 -30.26
CA LEU A 102 -62.41 -2.50 -30.88
C LEU A 102 -63.40 -2.15 -31.99
N LEU A 103 -63.94 -0.92 -32.01
CA LEU A 103 -65.06 -0.55 -32.88
C LEU A 103 -64.89 0.81 -33.59
N ARG A 104 -63.88 1.62 -33.27
CA ARG A 104 -63.73 2.99 -33.80
C ARG A 104 -62.31 3.37 -34.27
N LEU A 105 -61.32 2.48 -34.12
CA LEU A 105 -59.93 2.79 -34.43
C LEU A 105 -59.69 3.07 -35.92
N GLU A 106 -60.40 2.36 -36.80
CA GLU A 106 -60.39 2.59 -38.25
C GLU A 106 -61.07 3.92 -38.62
N GLU A 107 -62.24 4.21 -38.04
CA GLU A 107 -63.02 5.44 -38.31
C GLU A 107 -62.35 6.70 -37.76
N MET A 108 -61.60 6.60 -36.66
CA MET A 108 -60.89 7.70 -36.01
C MET A 108 -59.45 7.89 -36.54
N GLY A 109 -58.85 6.82 -37.05
CA GLY A 109 -57.45 6.77 -37.44
C GLY A 109 -56.47 6.67 -36.25
N PHE A 110 -55.33 6.02 -36.50
CA PHE A 110 -54.31 5.79 -35.48
C PHE A 110 -53.66 7.09 -34.95
N THR A 111 -53.65 8.18 -35.72
CA THR A 111 -53.05 9.46 -35.32
C THR A 111 -53.80 10.10 -34.15
N ALA A 112 -55.14 10.19 -34.23
CA ALA A 112 -55.99 10.68 -33.16
C ALA A 112 -55.96 9.73 -31.95
N PHE A 113 -56.06 8.41 -32.18
CA PHE A 113 -55.92 7.42 -31.10
C PHE A 113 -54.58 7.51 -30.37
N LYS A 114 -53.48 7.76 -31.10
CA LYS A 114 -52.15 7.99 -30.51
C LYS A 114 -52.09 9.26 -29.66
N GLN A 115 -52.75 10.35 -30.07
CA GLN A 115 -52.85 11.56 -29.24
C GLN A 115 -53.66 11.31 -27.96
N LEU A 116 -54.77 10.57 -28.06
CA LEU A 116 -55.56 10.15 -26.90
C LEU A 116 -54.74 9.26 -25.95
N ALA A 117 -54.03 8.25 -26.45
CA ALA A 117 -53.16 7.39 -25.64
C ALA A 117 -52.00 8.16 -24.99
N LEU A 118 -51.37 9.11 -25.69
CA LEU A 118 -50.29 9.94 -25.14
C LEU A 118 -50.77 11.00 -24.13
N SER A 119 -52.08 11.22 -24.00
CA SER A 119 -52.67 12.10 -22.98
C SER A 119 -52.84 11.42 -21.61
N GLN A 120 -52.75 10.08 -21.57
CA GLN A 120 -53.03 9.26 -20.40
C GLN A 120 -51.73 8.72 -19.77
N GLU A 121 -51.83 8.20 -18.55
CA GLU A 121 -50.69 7.66 -17.81
C GLU A 121 -50.01 6.49 -18.55
N ASN A 122 -48.70 6.62 -18.79
CA ASN A 122 -47.94 5.68 -19.63
C ASN A 122 -48.11 4.22 -19.19
N ILE A 123 -48.09 3.93 -17.87
CA ILE A 123 -48.26 2.57 -17.31
C ILE A 123 -49.57 1.94 -17.80
N LYS A 124 -50.68 2.65 -17.60
CA LYS A 124 -52.03 2.18 -17.93
C LYS A 124 -52.15 1.90 -19.42
N MET A 125 -51.53 2.72 -20.25
CA MET A 125 -51.58 2.58 -21.70
C MET A 125 -50.70 1.45 -22.21
N VAL A 126 -49.50 1.21 -21.66
CA VAL A 126 -48.67 0.04 -22.01
C VAL A 126 -49.44 -1.25 -21.72
N VAL A 127 -50.01 -1.40 -20.53
CA VAL A 127 -50.73 -2.62 -20.12
C VAL A 127 -51.99 -2.83 -20.97
N PHE A 128 -52.78 -1.78 -21.19
CA PHE A 128 -53.97 -1.83 -22.04
C PHE A 128 -53.64 -2.19 -23.50
N LEU A 129 -52.63 -1.55 -24.10
CA LEU A 129 -52.24 -1.80 -25.50
C LEU A 129 -51.65 -3.21 -25.67
N LYS A 130 -50.83 -3.68 -24.71
CA LYS A 130 -50.26 -5.03 -24.66
C LYS A 130 -51.36 -6.11 -24.63
N PHE A 131 -52.44 -5.86 -23.87
CA PHE A 131 -53.59 -6.77 -23.85
C PHE A 131 -54.42 -6.67 -25.15
N ALA A 132 -54.80 -5.46 -25.56
CA ALA A 132 -55.81 -5.19 -26.59
C ALA A 132 -55.39 -5.57 -28.01
N PHE A 133 -54.09 -5.49 -28.32
CA PHE A 133 -53.55 -5.78 -29.66
C PHE A 133 -52.79 -7.12 -29.73
N SER A 134 -52.74 -7.89 -28.64
CA SER A 134 -52.21 -9.25 -28.68
C SER A 134 -53.15 -10.16 -29.47
N LYS A 135 -52.63 -10.72 -30.57
CA LYS A 135 -53.31 -11.70 -31.42
C LYS A 135 -53.85 -12.89 -30.61
N GLU A 136 -53.03 -13.46 -29.73
CA GLU A 136 -53.38 -14.59 -28.85
C GLU A 136 -54.58 -14.25 -27.94
N ASN A 137 -54.57 -13.07 -27.30
CA ASN A 137 -55.69 -12.61 -26.48
C ASN A 137 -56.98 -12.47 -27.30
N LEU A 138 -56.88 -11.89 -28.50
CA LEU A 138 -58.03 -11.70 -29.39
C LEU A 138 -58.61 -13.03 -29.89
N THR A 139 -57.77 -13.94 -30.41
CA THR A 139 -58.23 -15.15 -31.09
C THR A 139 -58.53 -16.33 -30.16
N GLU A 140 -57.82 -16.48 -29.05
CA GLU A 140 -57.98 -17.63 -28.15
C GLU A 140 -58.84 -17.34 -26.93
N TRP A 141 -58.78 -16.12 -26.39
CA TRP A 141 -59.44 -15.78 -25.11
C TRP A 141 -60.72 -14.96 -25.30
N LEU A 142 -60.71 -13.99 -26.21
CA LEU A 142 -61.85 -13.09 -26.43
C LEU A 142 -62.86 -13.67 -27.44
N ARG A 143 -62.38 -14.19 -28.57
CA ARG A 143 -63.22 -14.76 -29.64
C ARG A 143 -64.23 -15.82 -29.15
N PRO A 144 -63.87 -16.83 -28.31
CA PRO A 144 -64.83 -17.86 -27.89
C PRO A 144 -65.96 -17.32 -27.00
N GLU A 145 -65.69 -16.28 -26.20
CA GLU A 145 -66.72 -15.64 -25.36
C GLU A 145 -67.57 -14.63 -26.15
N TRP A 146 -66.98 -13.92 -27.12
CA TRP A 146 -67.72 -13.02 -28.00
C TRP A 146 -68.66 -13.78 -28.95
N ILE A 147 -68.29 -14.97 -29.45
CA ILE A 147 -69.15 -15.80 -30.33
C ILE A 147 -70.45 -16.23 -29.64
N LYS A 148 -70.49 -16.29 -28.30
CA LYS A 148 -71.72 -16.55 -27.52
C LYS A 148 -72.69 -15.35 -27.51
N LEU A 149 -72.28 -14.20 -28.03
CA LEU A 149 -72.99 -12.92 -27.94
C LEU A 149 -73.22 -12.25 -29.31
N TYR A 150 -72.38 -12.52 -30.31
CA TYR A 150 -72.41 -11.94 -31.66
C TYR A 150 -72.01 -12.98 -32.72
N ASP A 151 -72.40 -12.75 -33.98
CA ASP A 151 -72.05 -13.59 -35.14
C ASP A 151 -70.51 -13.74 -35.27
N PRO A 152 -69.97 -14.97 -35.41
CA PRO A 152 -68.56 -15.21 -35.75
C PRO A 152 -68.03 -14.33 -36.90
N ASN A 153 -68.81 -14.13 -37.97
CA ASN A 153 -68.40 -13.31 -39.10
C ASN A 153 -68.19 -11.84 -38.71
N PHE A 154 -69.06 -11.31 -37.84
CA PHE A 154 -68.93 -9.95 -37.33
C PHE A 154 -67.68 -9.80 -36.45
N ILE A 155 -67.40 -10.77 -35.59
CA ILE A 155 -66.24 -10.74 -34.69
C ILE A 155 -64.93 -10.81 -35.48
N ASP A 156 -64.83 -11.73 -36.44
CA ASP A 156 -63.60 -11.93 -37.21
C ASP A 156 -63.36 -10.78 -38.21
N THR A 157 -64.40 -10.25 -38.87
CA THR A 157 -64.26 -9.22 -39.93
C THR A 157 -64.41 -7.77 -39.48
N GLN A 158 -65.12 -7.49 -38.38
CA GLN A 158 -65.36 -6.11 -37.90
C GLN A 158 -64.64 -5.78 -36.59
N ILE A 159 -64.03 -6.75 -35.92
CA ILE A 159 -63.28 -6.53 -34.67
C ILE A 159 -61.85 -7.03 -34.81
N ILE A 160 -61.63 -8.35 -34.84
CA ILE A 160 -60.30 -8.94 -34.69
C ILE A 160 -59.35 -8.53 -35.83
N SER A 161 -59.78 -8.69 -37.09
CA SER A 161 -58.97 -8.28 -38.24
C SER A 161 -58.68 -6.77 -38.26
N LYS A 162 -59.69 -5.94 -38.00
CA LYS A 162 -59.54 -4.46 -37.98
C LYS A 162 -58.56 -3.98 -36.91
N VAL A 163 -58.59 -4.54 -35.72
CA VAL A 163 -57.66 -4.22 -34.63
C VAL A 163 -56.23 -4.63 -35.00
N LEU A 164 -56.05 -5.81 -35.58
CA LEU A 164 -54.73 -6.35 -35.95
C LEU A 164 -54.03 -5.57 -37.08
N VAL A 165 -54.74 -4.87 -37.96
CA VAL A 165 -54.13 -3.98 -38.98
C VAL A 165 -53.21 -2.92 -38.32
N PHE A 166 -53.53 -2.48 -37.10
CA PHE A 166 -52.77 -1.44 -36.40
C PHE A 166 -51.67 -1.99 -35.47
N GLU A 167 -51.49 -3.31 -35.35
CA GLU A 167 -50.51 -3.98 -34.47
C GLU A 167 -49.10 -3.36 -34.60
N GLN A 168 -48.60 -3.20 -35.83
CA GLN A 168 -47.28 -2.65 -36.13
C GLN A 168 -47.12 -1.16 -35.81
N GLN A 169 -48.22 -0.41 -35.74
CA GLN A 169 -48.22 1.00 -35.33
C GLN A 169 -48.31 1.13 -33.81
N VAL A 170 -49.08 0.24 -33.17
CA VAL A 170 -49.20 0.12 -31.71
C VAL A 170 -47.91 -0.36 -31.07
N ALA A 171 -47.18 -1.33 -31.65
CA ALA A 171 -45.90 -1.79 -31.11
C ALA A 171 -44.90 -0.63 -30.94
N LYS A 172 -44.79 0.25 -31.94
CA LYS A 172 -43.95 1.46 -31.90
C LYS A 172 -44.44 2.52 -30.91
N LEU A 173 -45.73 2.47 -30.52
CA LEU A 173 -46.28 3.30 -29.45
C LEU A 173 -46.00 2.70 -28.06
N GLN A 174 -46.08 1.37 -27.92
CA GLN A 174 -45.70 0.67 -26.69
C GLN A 174 -44.23 0.92 -26.36
N GLU A 175 -43.31 0.73 -27.32
CA GLU A 175 -41.87 0.99 -27.18
C GLU A 175 -41.58 2.46 -26.75
N MET A 176 -42.31 3.41 -27.32
CA MET A 176 -42.21 4.83 -26.96
C MET A 176 -42.72 5.12 -25.53
N LEU A 177 -43.75 4.40 -25.08
CA LEU A 177 -44.31 4.53 -23.74
C LEU A 177 -43.45 3.83 -22.68
N THR A 178 -42.83 2.68 -22.99
CA THR A 178 -41.89 2.00 -22.08
C THR A 178 -40.60 2.80 -21.91
N GLY A 179 -40.01 3.33 -22.99
CA GLY A 179 -38.85 4.22 -22.90
C GLY A 179 -39.12 5.52 -22.11
N ARG A 180 -40.36 6.04 -22.18
CA ARG A 180 -40.81 7.14 -21.29
C ARG A 180 -40.91 6.70 -19.83
N MET A 181 -41.47 5.51 -19.57
CA MET A 181 -41.59 4.95 -18.22
C MET A 181 -40.22 4.72 -17.56
N GLU A 182 -39.26 4.17 -18.28
CA GLU A 182 -37.88 3.97 -17.81
C GLU A 182 -37.20 5.30 -17.50
N GLY A 183 -37.34 6.30 -18.40
CA GLY A 183 -36.83 7.65 -18.19
C GLY A 183 -37.50 8.38 -17.01
N GLU A 184 -38.78 8.15 -16.74
CA GLU A 184 -39.47 8.65 -15.55
C GLU A 184 -39.06 7.92 -14.27
N ALA A 185 -38.87 6.59 -14.32
CA ALA A 185 -38.42 5.80 -13.19
C ALA A 185 -37.02 6.26 -12.73
N ALA A 186 -36.05 6.33 -13.66
CA ALA A 186 -34.71 6.83 -13.36
C ALA A 186 -34.71 8.27 -12.80
N ARG A 187 -35.61 9.14 -13.28
CA ARG A 187 -35.80 10.49 -12.71
C ARG A 187 -36.40 10.47 -11.30
N LYS A 188 -37.37 9.59 -11.04
CA LYS A 188 -37.99 9.41 -9.72
C LYS A 188 -37.01 8.80 -8.72
N GLU A 189 -36.16 7.87 -9.15
CA GLU A 189 -35.08 7.29 -8.35
C GLU A 189 -33.99 8.33 -8.03
N ALA A 190 -33.48 9.06 -9.03
CA ALA A 190 -32.52 10.15 -8.80
C ALA A 190 -33.08 11.26 -7.90
N ALA A 191 -34.37 11.59 -8.03
CA ALA A 191 -35.04 12.54 -7.14
C ALA A 191 -35.24 11.98 -5.71
N ALA A 192 -35.54 10.69 -5.56
CA ALA A 192 -35.64 10.03 -4.27
C ALA A 192 -34.27 9.88 -3.59
N GLU A 193 -33.21 9.61 -4.34
CA GLU A 193 -31.83 9.59 -3.85
C GLU A 193 -31.37 11.00 -3.43
N ALA A 194 -31.66 12.04 -4.23
CA ALA A 194 -31.40 13.43 -3.86
C ALA A 194 -32.18 13.84 -2.60
N ALA A 195 -33.46 13.47 -2.49
CA ALA A 195 -34.28 13.72 -1.30
C ALA A 195 -33.78 12.94 -0.07
N ARG A 196 -33.25 11.72 -0.27
CA ARG A 196 -32.62 10.91 0.78
C ARG A 196 -31.29 11.52 1.23
N ALA A 197 -30.44 11.98 0.32
CA ALA A 197 -29.21 12.69 0.65
C ALA A 197 -29.50 14.01 1.41
N LEU A 198 -30.60 14.70 1.04
CA LEU A 198 -31.11 15.86 1.77
C LEU A 198 -31.54 15.49 3.20
N ALA A 199 -32.29 14.39 3.35
CA ALA A 199 -32.79 13.89 4.64
C ALA A 199 -31.68 13.31 5.55
N GLU A 200 -30.64 12.70 4.97
CA GLU A 200 -29.44 12.21 5.68
C GLU A 200 -28.47 13.34 6.09
N GLY A 201 -28.88 14.62 5.97
CA GLY A 201 -28.09 15.78 6.40
C GLY A 201 -26.93 16.14 5.47
N ARG A 202 -26.79 15.45 4.32
CA ARG A 202 -25.79 15.79 3.28
C ARG A 202 -26.26 16.92 2.35
N GLY A 203 -27.49 17.40 2.55
CA GLY A 203 -28.12 18.53 1.85
C GLY A 203 -27.49 19.92 2.06
N GLY A 204 -26.18 19.99 2.27
CA GLY A 204 -25.39 21.20 2.45
C GLY A 204 -24.33 21.43 1.35
N ALA A 205 -24.16 20.48 0.42
CA ALA A 205 -23.38 20.70 -0.79
C ALA A 205 -24.25 21.48 -1.81
N GLY A 206 -24.26 22.82 -1.71
CA GLY A 206 -24.77 23.67 -2.79
C GLY A 206 -24.02 23.34 -4.09
N GLN A 207 -24.75 23.27 -5.23
CA GLN A 207 -24.31 22.68 -6.50
C GLN A 207 -22.82 22.84 -6.75
N HIS A 208 -22.05 21.81 -6.41
CA HIS A 208 -20.65 21.79 -6.76
C HIS A 208 -20.60 21.60 -8.26
N THR A 209 -19.98 22.55 -8.97
CA THR A 209 -19.60 22.35 -10.37
C THR A 209 -18.53 21.26 -10.38
N THR A 210 -18.97 20.00 -10.33
CA THR A 210 -18.19 18.89 -10.88
C THR A 210 -17.81 19.34 -12.28
N PRO A 211 -16.52 19.50 -12.59
CA PRO A 211 -16.13 19.78 -13.96
C PRO A 211 -16.57 18.56 -14.77
N GLU A 212 -17.67 18.70 -15.52
CA GLU A 212 -17.92 17.82 -16.65
C GLU A 212 -16.62 17.83 -17.44
N PRO A 213 -15.94 16.68 -17.59
CA PRO A 213 -14.63 16.68 -18.21
C PRO A 213 -14.84 17.24 -19.60
N PHE A 214 -14.27 18.43 -19.85
CA PHE A 214 -14.27 19.03 -21.18
C PHE A 214 -13.87 17.92 -22.15
N ALA A 215 -14.51 17.87 -23.32
CA ALA A 215 -14.25 16.83 -24.29
C ALA A 215 -12.78 16.93 -24.75
N LEU A 216 -11.89 16.31 -23.98
CA LEU A 216 -10.56 15.89 -24.35
C LEU A 216 -10.81 15.14 -25.64
N THR A 217 -10.47 15.79 -26.75
CA THR A 217 -10.43 15.17 -28.06
C THR A 217 -9.48 14.00 -27.91
N GLN A 218 -10.02 12.80 -27.62
CA GLN A 218 -9.22 11.61 -27.40
C GLN A 218 -8.35 11.51 -28.65
N PRO A 219 -7.03 11.69 -28.53
CA PRO A 219 -6.20 12.03 -29.68
C PRO A 219 -6.26 10.84 -30.61
N LYS A 220 -7.01 11.00 -31.71
CA LYS A 220 -7.62 9.93 -32.52
C LYS A 220 -6.60 8.79 -32.62
N PRO A 221 -6.84 7.64 -31.95
CA PRO A 221 -5.77 6.76 -31.48
C PRO A 221 -4.86 6.50 -32.65
N ARG A 222 -3.60 6.97 -32.55
CA ARG A 222 -2.71 7.05 -33.70
C ARG A 222 -2.54 5.64 -34.24
N LEU A 223 -3.27 5.34 -35.32
CA LEU A 223 -2.99 4.21 -36.17
C LEU A 223 -1.53 4.41 -36.56
N MET A 224 -0.65 3.58 -35.99
CA MET A 224 0.67 3.44 -36.56
C MET A 224 0.42 3.10 -38.03
N PRO A 225 0.99 3.86 -38.99
CA PRO A 225 0.90 3.46 -40.38
C PRO A 225 1.37 2.01 -40.45
N LEU A 226 0.65 1.19 -41.22
CA LEU A 226 1.03 -0.22 -41.39
C LEU A 226 2.53 -0.24 -41.75
N PRO A 227 3.38 -1.04 -41.08
CA PRO A 227 4.80 -0.99 -41.34
C PRO A 227 5.05 -1.23 -42.83
N GLU A 228 5.47 -0.18 -43.55
CA GLU A 228 6.12 -0.35 -44.84
C GLU A 228 7.31 -1.27 -44.59
N GLU A 229 7.54 -2.24 -45.48
CA GLU A 229 8.66 -3.17 -45.35
C GLU A 229 9.96 -2.42 -45.60
N VAL A 230 10.44 -1.74 -44.55
CA VAL A 230 11.73 -1.06 -44.53
C VAL A 230 12.80 -2.11 -44.68
N ILE A 231 13.24 -2.32 -45.92
CA ILE A 231 14.50 -2.97 -46.25
C ILE A 231 15.57 -2.24 -45.45
N GLU A 232 16.10 -2.88 -44.40
CA GLU A 232 17.00 -2.25 -43.42
C GLU A 232 18.38 -1.96 -44.04
N ASN A 233 18.46 -0.97 -44.91
CA ASN A 233 19.69 -0.35 -45.40
C ASN A 233 20.30 0.53 -44.28
N GLY A 234 20.47 -0.06 -43.09
CA GLY A 234 20.90 0.55 -41.84
C GLY A 234 22.37 0.94 -41.78
N PHE A 235 22.99 1.30 -42.92
CA PHE A 235 24.34 1.85 -42.93
C PHE A 235 24.36 3.30 -42.41
N LYS A 236 24.18 3.44 -41.10
CA LYS A 236 24.55 4.66 -40.38
C LYS A 236 26.07 4.79 -40.45
N ALA A 237 26.55 5.54 -41.45
CA ALA A 237 27.96 5.81 -41.64
C ALA A 237 28.59 6.30 -40.33
N LYS A 238 29.61 5.57 -39.85
CA LYS A 238 30.34 5.95 -38.64
C LYS A 238 30.94 7.35 -38.88
N PRO A 239 30.83 8.30 -37.94
CA PRO A 239 31.42 9.62 -38.11
C PRO A 239 32.92 9.46 -38.36
N VAL A 240 33.41 10.10 -39.43
CA VAL A 240 34.78 9.94 -39.91
C VAL A 240 35.74 10.20 -38.75
N PRO A 241 36.57 9.22 -38.34
CA PRO A 241 37.31 9.30 -37.09
C PRO A 241 38.26 10.49 -37.12
N SER A 242 38.41 11.20 -35.99
CA SER A 242 39.17 12.47 -35.95
C SER A 242 40.68 12.34 -36.25
N SER A 243 41.17 11.12 -36.55
CA SER A 243 42.48 10.83 -37.12
C SER A 243 42.57 11.07 -38.63
N MET A 244 41.46 11.11 -39.39
CA MET A 244 41.47 11.54 -40.80
C MET A 244 41.86 13.02 -40.96
N TYR A 245 41.55 13.84 -39.95
CA TYR A 245 41.74 15.31 -39.97
C TYR A 245 42.98 15.77 -39.18
N LYS A 246 43.92 14.86 -38.89
CA LYS A 246 45.15 15.14 -38.11
C LYS A 246 46.32 14.42 -38.76
N SER A 247 47.48 15.07 -38.85
CA SER A 247 48.64 14.43 -39.46
C SER A 247 49.12 13.23 -38.63
N THR A 248 49.70 12.23 -39.31
CA THR A 248 50.25 11.04 -38.64
C THR A 248 51.44 11.37 -37.72
N SER A 249 52.07 12.54 -37.91
CA SER A 249 53.03 13.16 -36.98
C SER A 249 52.37 13.61 -35.68
N GLU A 250 51.34 14.46 -35.73
CA GLU A 250 50.69 14.97 -34.51
C GLU A 250 50.10 13.88 -33.62
N LEU A 251 49.57 12.81 -34.23
CA LEU A 251 49.01 11.68 -33.50
C LEU A 251 50.11 10.91 -32.75
N LYS A 252 51.27 10.71 -33.38
CA LYS A 252 52.45 10.11 -32.72
C LYS A 252 52.99 11.01 -31.62
N GLU A 253 53.15 12.30 -31.89
CA GLU A 253 53.62 13.28 -30.91
C GLU A 253 52.69 13.38 -29.69
N LYS A 254 51.37 13.42 -29.88
CA LYS A 254 50.40 13.45 -28.78
C LYS A 254 50.44 12.15 -27.95
N VAL A 255 50.52 10.99 -28.61
CA VAL A 255 50.67 9.69 -27.91
C VAL A 255 52.00 9.60 -27.15
N GLU A 256 53.13 10.02 -27.74
CA GLU A 256 54.42 10.07 -27.04
C GLU A 256 54.42 11.07 -25.89
N LEU A 257 53.80 12.24 -26.06
CA LEU A 257 53.74 13.31 -25.05
C LEU A 257 52.87 12.87 -23.87
N ASP A 258 51.75 12.20 -24.11
CA ASP A 258 50.91 11.63 -23.07
C ASP A 258 51.55 10.41 -22.40
N GLN A 259 52.26 9.54 -23.14
CA GLN A 259 53.11 8.50 -22.55
C GLN A 259 54.23 9.10 -21.67
N LYS A 260 54.87 10.20 -22.10
CA LYS A 260 55.88 10.92 -21.30
C LYS A 260 55.27 11.60 -20.08
N LYS A 261 54.03 12.11 -20.16
CA LYS A 261 53.27 12.61 -18.99
C LYS A 261 52.98 11.48 -18.01
N ASP A 262 52.43 10.36 -18.44
CA ASP A 262 52.08 9.26 -17.52
C ASP A 262 53.32 8.54 -16.97
N ALA A 263 54.40 8.41 -17.75
CA ALA A 263 55.70 7.96 -17.25
C ALA A 263 56.24 8.92 -16.17
N ASN A 264 56.26 10.23 -16.43
CA ASN A 264 56.63 11.23 -15.42
C ASN A 264 55.70 11.20 -14.21
N ARG A 265 54.40 10.96 -14.39
CA ARG A 265 53.41 10.84 -13.30
C ARG A 265 53.63 9.57 -12.47
N MET A 266 54.05 8.47 -13.07
CA MET A 266 54.41 7.23 -12.37
C MET A 266 55.74 7.37 -11.64
N LEU A 267 56.76 7.97 -12.26
CA LEU A 267 58.03 8.34 -11.61
C LEU A 267 57.81 9.32 -10.45
N THR A 268 56.90 10.29 -10.61
CA THR A 268 56.50 11.24 -9.55
C THR A 268 55.77 10.52 -8.40
N LYS A 269 54.87 9.57 -8.70
CA LYS A 269 54.24 8.72 -7.69
C LYS A 269 55.25 7.86 -6.94
N GLN A 270 56.24 7.27 -7.63
CA GLN A 270 57.31 6.49 -7.01
C GLN A 270 58.19 7.37 -6.11
N LYS A 271 58.62 8.54 -6.61
CA LYS A 271 59.36 9.54 -5.84
C LYS A 271 58.64 10.02 -4.58
N TYR A 272 57.30 10.03 -4.57
CA TYR A 272 56.48 10.34 -3.38
C TYR A 272 55.90 9.11 -2.68
N ALA A 273 56.26 7.88 -3.09
CA ALA A 273 55.96 6.66 -2.35
C ALA A 273 56.98 6.46 -1.22
N ASP A 274 58.23 6.88 -1.42
CA ASP A 274 59.27 6.86 -0.39
C ASP A 274 58.90 7.77 0.80
N PRO A 275 58.76 7.23 2.03
CA PRO A 275 58.36 8.02 3.20
C PRO A 275 59.34 9.15 3.57
N LYS A 276 60.58 9.11 3.08
CA LYS A 276 61.60 10.15 3.27
C LYS A 276 61.45 11.36 2.33
N VAL A 277 60.64 11.25 1.28
CA VAL A 277 60.58 12.24 0.17
C VAL A 277 59.18 12.87 0.04
N GLN A 278 58.20 12.40 0.82
CA GLN A 278 56.88 13.03 0.85
C GLN A 278 56.95 14.48 1.34
N PRO A 279 56.26 15.42 0.68
CA PRO A 279 56.17 16.80 1.16
C PRO A 279 55.45 16.86 2.51
N PHE A 280 55.72 17.90 3.29
CA PHE A 280 55.17 18.05 4.64
C PHE A 280 53.63 17.95 4.62
N ASN A 281 53.09 16.99 5.39
CA ASN A 281 51.66 16.73 5.37
C ASN A 281 50.95 17.71 6.31
N LEU A 282 50.15 18.63 5.75
CA LEU A 282 49.43 19.65 6.50
C LEU A 282 48.51 19.01 7.55
N ARG A 283 48.63 19.39 8.83
CA ARG A 283 47.78 18.91 9.95
C ARG A 283 46.26 19.10 9.72
N VAL A 284 45.87 19.88 8.71
CA VAL A 284 44.48 20.05 8.27
C VAL A 284 43.99 18.82 7.49
N ALA A 285 44.82 18.23 6.63
CA ALA A 285 44.47 17.05 5.82
C ALA A 285 44.30 15.77 6.68
N SER A 286 44.93 15.73 7.87
CA SER A 286 44.78 14.66 8.84
C SER A 286 43.65 14.87 9.87
N ARG A 287 42.87 15.97 9.77
CA ARG A 287 41.64 16.11 10.58
C ARG A 287 40.54 15.21 10.02
N ARG A 288 39.79 14.56 10.92
CA ARG A 288 38.55 13.86 10.54
C ARG A 288 37.57 14.87 9.94
N SER A 289 37.08 14.64 8.74
CA SER A 289 36.19 15.56 8.03
C SER A 289 34.74 15.38 8.48
N ASN A 290 34.11 16.45 8.98
CA ASN A 290 32.68 16.46 9.32
C ASN A 290 31.75 16.36 8.07
N LEU A 291 32.30 16.24 6.86
CA LEU A 291 31.56 16.24 5.60
C LEU A 291 30.55 15.10 5.43
N GLN A 292 30.73 13.96 6.10
CA GLN A 292 29.71 12.90 6.13
C GLN A 292 28.55 13.35 7.02
N ARG A 293 28.84 13.63 8.30
CA ARG A 293 27.86 14.16 9.25
C ARG A 293 27.05 15.36 8.72
N ILE A 294 27.68 16.31 8.02
CA ILE A 294 27.00 17.47 7.44
C ILE A 294 26.07 17.06 6.28
N LYS A 295 26.41 16.02 5.50
CA LYS A 295 25.47 15.45 4.51
C LYS A 295 24.31 14.76 5.20
N ASP A 296 24.58 13.96 6.22
CA ASP A 296 23.56 13.24 6.99
C ASP A 296 22.58 14.24 7.65
N GLU A 297 23.09 15.35 8.20
CA GLU A 297 22.31 16.46 8.76
C GLU A 297 21.50 17.22 7.67
N VAL A 298 22.04 17.41 6.46
CA VAL A 298 21.32 18.04 5.32
C VAL A 298 20.27 17.11 4.69
N GLU A 299 20.52 15.81 4.62
CA GLU A 299 19.54 14.84 4.15
C GLU A 299 18.41 14.63 5.18
N ALA A 300 18.73 14.63 6.47
CA ALA A 300 17.73 14.67 7.54
C ALA A 300 16.90 15.95 7.52
N ALA A 301 17.51 17.12 7.26
CA ALA A 301 16.78 18.39 7.10
C ALA A 301 15.79 18.33 5.93
N ARG A 302 16.21 17.84 4.75
CA ARG A 302 15.31 17.63 3.60
C ARG A 302 14.21 16.62 3.87
N GLN A 303 14.48 15.57 4.64
CA GLN A 303 13.44 14.60 5.04
C GLN A 303 12.44 15.23 6.02
N ALA A 304 12.88 16.13 6.91
CA ALA A 304 12.00 16.89 7.78
C ALA A 304 11.17 17.93 6.99
N GLU A 305 11.74 18.60 5.99
CA GLU A 305 11.04 19.47 5.04
C GLU A 305 9.97 18.70 4.23
N CYS A 306 10.25 17.43 3.90
CA CYS A 306 9.32 16.53 3.21
C CYS A 306 8.24 15.90 4.10
N ASN A 307 8.26 16.11 5.43
CA ASN A 307 7.16 15.70 6.29
C ASN A 307 5.99 16.69 6.12
N PHE A 308 5.14 16.43 5.12
CA PHE A 308 3.85 17.11 4.96
C PHE A 308 2.89 16.70 6.10
N ASP A 309 3.10 17.30 7.26
CA ASP A 309 2.17 17.26 8.39
C ASP A 309 1.00 18.22 8.09
N GLY A 310 0.22 17.86 7.07
CA GLY A 310 -1.00 18.58 6.69
C GLY A 310 -1.95 18.71 7.89
N PRO A 311 -2.79 19.77 7.94
CA PRO A 311 -3.51 20.16 9.15
C PRO A 311 -4.39 19.01 9.69
N LYS A 312 -3.87 18.33 10.72
CA LYS A 312 -4.55 17.24 11.42
C LYS A 312 -5.88 17.76 11.92
N ALA A 313 -6.97 17.16 11.44
CA ALA A 313 -8.32 17.63 11.70
C ALA A 313 -8.54 17.83 13.21
N ASN A 314 -8.82 19.08 13.61
CA ASN A 314 -9.05 19.41 15.01
C ASN A 314 -10.12 18.46 15.58
N PRO A 315 -9.87 17.79 16.72
CA PRO A 315 -10.80 16.81 17.25
C PRO A 315 -12.14 17.50 17.51
N VAL A 316 -13.21 16.97 16.89
CA VAL A 316 -14.54 17.58 16.88
C VAL A 316 -14.90 18.06 18.29
N PRO A 317 -15.19 19.37 18.48
CA PRO A 317 -15.43 19.92 19.80
C PRO A 317 -16.46 19.09 20.57
N LYS A 318 -16.03 18.50 21.69
CA LYS A 318 -16.90 17.66 22.51
C LYS A 318 -18.00 18.53 23.10
N HIS A 319 -19.17 18.55 22.45
CA HIS A 319 -20.36 19.21 22.96
C HIS A 319 -20.59 18.74 24.39
N LYS A 320 -20.52 19.67 25.35
CA LYS A 320 -20.77 19.36 26.76
C LYS A 320 -22.22 18.87 26.88
N ALA A 321 -22.41 17.66 27.41
CA ALA A 321 -23.74 17.13 27.64
C ALA A 321 -24.58 18.11 28.47
N GLY A 322 -25.77 18.48 28.00
CA GLY A 322 -26.63 19.49 28.62
C GLY A 322 -26.38 20.96 28.24
N ALA A 323 -25.34 21.28 27.46
CA ALA A 323 -25.05 22.66 27.06
C ALA A 323 -25.94 23.16 25.90
N GLY A 324 -27.24 23.31 26.20
CA GLY A 324 -28.26 23.84 25.29
C GLY A 324 -29.54 23.02 25.34
N ASN A 325 -30.48 23.39 26.20
CA ASN A 325 -31.85 22.88 26.13
C ASN A 325 -32.58 23.55 24.96
N VAL A 326 -32.27 23.13 23.75
CA VAL A 326 -32.85 23.68 22.51
C VAL A 326 -34.34 23.30 22.48
N ARG A 327 -35.20 24.28 22.80
CA ARG A 327 -36.66 24.17 22.69
C ARG A 327 -37.01 23.69 21.28
N LEU A 328 -37.42 22.42 21.19
CA LEU A 328 -37.77 21.80 19.92
C LEU A 328 -38.97 22.53 19.30
N ASN A 329 -38.88 22.80 18.00
CA ASN A 329 -40.04 23.28 17.24
C ASN A 329 -41.09 22.15 17.15
N SER A 330 -42.38 22.48 17.12
CA SER A 330 -43.46 21.49 17.01
C SER A 330 -43.30 20.60 15.79
N ALA A 331 -42.87 21.18 14.66
CA ALA A 331 -42.54 20.44 13.44
C ALA A 331 -41.36 19.46 13.61
N ALA A 332 -40.42 19.70 14.54
CA ALA A 332 -39.34 18.76 14.85
C ALA A 332 -39.86 17.58 15.67
N ILE A 333 -40.63 17.87 16.74
CA ILE A 333 -41.31 16.87 17.57
C ILE A 333 -42.16 15.93 16.70
N LEU A 334 -43.00 16.49 15.82
CA LEU A 334 -43.90 15.70 14.97
C LEU A 334 -43.16 14.88 13.89
N ARG A 335 -42.04 15.36 13.34
CA ARG A 335 -41.21 14.59 12.39
C ARG A 335 -40.51 13.41 13.08
N GLU A 336 -40.03 13.62 14.31
CA GLU A 336 -39.33 12.59 15.07
C GLU A 336 -40.29 11.54 15.67
N ASP A 337 -41.46 11.96 16.18
CA ASP A 337 -42.55 11.07 16.60
C ASP A 337 -43.04 10.20 15.42
N ASN A 338 -43.15 10.77 14.22
CA ASN A 338 -43.43 10.02 12.98
C ASN A 338 -42.31 9.02 12.63
N LEU A 339 -41.03 9.40 12.77
CA LEU A 339 -39.88 8.54 12.48
C LEU A 339 -39.82 7.33 13.45
N TYR A 340 -39.98 7.56 14.75
CA TYR A 340 -40.04 6.47 15.73
C TYR A 340 -41.30 5.61 15.55
N ARG A 341 -42.46 6.21 15.29
CA ARG A 341 -43.68 5.47 14.97
C ARG A 341 -43.48 4.58 13.74
N LYS A 342 -42.84 5.05 12.67
CA LYS A 342 -42.53 4.24 11.48
C LYS A 342 -41.59 3.07 11.77
N LYS A 343 -40.63 3.23 12.70
CA LYS A 343 -39.81 2.10 13.18
C LYS A 343 -40.67 1.09 13.93
N GLN A 344 -41.52 1.54 14.84
CA GLN A 344 -42.45 0.66 15.56
C GLN A 344 -43.46 -0.02 14.63
N GLU A 345 -43.94 0.66 13.58
CA GLU A 345 -44.80 0.08 12.55
C GLU A 345 -44.05 -0.99 11.73
N ALA A 346 -42.77 -0.77 11.40
CA ALA A 346 -41.94 -1.77 10.71
C ALA A 346 -41.58 -2.96 11.61
N GLU A 347 -41.21 -2.71 12.88
CA GLU A 347 -40.96 -3.75 13.89
C GLU A 347 -42.23 -4.58 14.15
N ALA A 348 -43.40 -3.94 14.25
CA ALA A 348 -44.69 -4.61 14.36
C ALA A 348 -45.09 -5.35 13.08
N GLN A 349 -44.70 -4.88 11.88
CA GLN A 349 -44.90 -5.62 10.62
C GLN A 349 -44.02 -6.86 10.54
N MET A 350 -42.76 -6.79 10.99
CA MET A 350 -41.89 -7.98 11.08
C MET A 350 -42.44 -9.00 12.09
N LEU A 351 -42.91 -8.55 13.25
CA LEU A 351 -43.58 -9.41 14.23
C LEU A 351 -44.89 -10.00 13.69
N ALA A 352 -45.73 -9.20 13.03
CA ALA A 352 -46.98 -9.68 12.44
C ALA A 352 -46.75 -10.64 11.25
N ALA A 353 -45.67 -10.48 10.49
CA ALA A 353 -45.26 -11.44 9.47
C ALA A 353 -44.79 -12.75 10.12
N TYR A 354 -43.98 -12.68 11.18
CA TYR A 354 -43.59 -13.85 11.97
C TYR A 354 -44.80 -14.57 12.60
N GLU A 355 -45.81 -13.84 13.10
CA GLU A 355 -47.07 -14.40 13.61
C GLU A 355 -47.95 -15.04 12.53
N GLN A 356 -47.87 -14.57 11.27
CA GLN A 356 -48.64 -15.11 10.14
C GLN A 356 -47.95 -16.30 9.45
N GLU A 357 -46.64 -16.24 9.27
CA GLU A 357 -45.84 -17.25 8.56
C GLU A 357 -45.27 -18.32 9.51
N LEU A 358 -45.29 -18.08 10.82
CA LEU A 358 -44.69 -18.91 11.88
C LEU A 358 -43.20 -19.23 11.65
N ARG A 359 -42.51 -18.34 10.93
CA ARG A 359 -41.16 -18.56 10.42
C ARG A 359 -40.27 -17.34 10.65
N ASP A 360 -39.12 -17.56 11.27
CA ASP A 360 -38.12 -16.52 11.46
C ASP A 360 -37.28 -16.34 10.18
N SER A 361 -37.26 -15.12 9.64
CA SER A 361 -36.38 -14.73 8.53
C SER A 361 -35.01 -14.23 9.03
N SER A 362 -34.89 -13.84 10.30
CA SER A 362 -33.68 -13.25 10.86
C SER A 362 -32.51 -14.24 10.94
N GLU A 363 -32.77 -15.54 11.11
CA GLU A 363 -31.74 -16.58 10.99
C GLU A 363 -31.12 -16.63 9.58
N PHE A 364 -31.95 -16.50 8.54
CA PHE A 364 -31.51 -16.48 7.15
C PHE A 364 -30.76 -15.20 6.80
N ASP A 365 -31.26 -14.04 7.24
CA ASP A 365 -30.58 -12.76 7.03
C ASP A 365 -29.26 -12.68 7.80
N ALA A 366 -29.20 -13.23 9.03
CA ALA A 366 -27.97 -13.34 9.80
C ALA A 366 -26.96 -14.30 9.14
N TRP A 367 -27.42 -15.44 8.60
CA TRP A 367 -26.58 -16.33 7.79
C TRP A 367 -26.07 -15.64 6.54
N GLN A 368 -26.92 -14.92 5.79
CA GLN A 368 -26.54 -14.24 4.56
C GLN A 368 -25.60 -13.04 4.82
N ALA A 369 -25.74 -12.35 5.96
CA ALA A 369 -24.79 -11.34 6.41
C ALA A 369 -23.45 -11.96 6.84
N ARG A 370 -23.49 -13.12 7.51
CA ARG A 370 -22.29 -13.87 7.91
C ARG A 370 -21.51 -14.38 6.69
N MET A 371 -22.18 -15.00 5.70
CA MET A 371 -21.53 -15.45 4.46
C MET A 371 -20.82 -14.29 3.76
N ARG A 372 -21.49 -13.13 3.62
CA ARG A 372 -20.87 -11.93 3.03
C ARG A 372 -19.64 -11.44 3.82
N ALA A 373 -19.68 -11.51 5.15
CA ALA A 373 -18.51 -11.17 5.98
C ALA A 373 -17.37 -12.20 5.84
N GLU A 374 -17.68 -13.49 5.73
CA GLU A 374 -16.68 -14.55 5.50
C GLU A 374 -16.07 -14.45 4.09
N ASP A 375 -16.83 -14.05 3.07
CA ASP A 375 -16.34 -13.74 1.71
C ASP A 375 -15.44 -12.49 1.71
N GLU A 376 -15.81 -11.44 2.44
CA GLU A 376 -14.99 -10.24 2.61
C GLU A 376 -13.68 -10.52 3.37
N GLU A 377 -13.71 -11.33 4.45
CA GLU A 377 -12.50 -11.77 5.15
C GLU A 377 -11.59 -12.61 4.25
N GLN A 378 -12.13 -13.55 3.47
CA GLN A 378 -11.34 -14.33 2.50
C GLN A 378 -10.67 -13.44 1.45
N ARG A 379 -11.41 -12.48 0.89
CA ARG A 379 -10.88 -11.51 -0.08
C ARG A 379 -9.78 -10.63 0.53
N LEU A 380 -9.92 -10.21 1.78
CA LEU A 380 -8.87 -9.45 2.49
C LEU A 380 -7.65 -10.32 2.77
N ALA A 381 -7.83 -11.57 3.21
CA ALA A 381 -6.75 -12.53 3.44
C ALA A 381 -5.97 -12.84 2.15
N GLU A 382 -6.65 -12.95 1.00
CA GLU A 382 -5.99 -13.05 -0.31
C GLU A 382 -5.15 -11.82 -0.65
N VAL A 383 -5.65 -10.60 -0.39
CA VAL A 383 -4.91 -9.37 -0.64
C VAL A 383 -3.68 -9.26 0.27
N GLU A 384 -3.81 -9.63 1.55
CA GLU A 384 -2.68 -9.68 2.49
C GLU A 384 -1.67 -10.76 2.10
N ARG A 385 -2.11 -11.96 1.68
CA ARG A 385 -1.24 -13.01 1.13
C ARG A 385 -0.48 -12.54 -0.10
N ARG A 386 -1.16 -12.00 -1.10
CA ARG A 386 -0.54 -11.49 -2.34
C ARG A 386 0.48 -10.38 -2.03
N ARG A 387 0.22 -9.54 -1.01
CA ARG A 387 1.15 -8.51 -0.54
C ARG A 387 2.41 -9.09 0.12
N ILE A 388 2.29 -10.20 0.84
CA ILE A 388 3.44 -10.92 1.40
C ILE A 388 4.24 -11.60 0.27
N GLU A 389 3.55 -12.22 -0.70
CA GLU A 389 4.16 -12.86 -1.88
C GLU A 389 4.92 -11.84 -2.77
N THR A 390 4.42 -10.61 -2.94
CA THR A 390 5.17 -9.56 -3.67
C THR A 390 6.37 -9.04 -2.91
N LEU A 391 6.28 -8.85 -1.58
CA LEU A 391 7.44 -8.49 -0.75
C LEU A 391 8.52 -9.57 -0.77
N LEU A 392 8.13 -10.84 -0.78
CA LEU A 392 9.03 -11.98 -0.97
C LEU A 392 9.73 -11.97 -2.34
N ALA A 393 8.97 -11.75 -3.42
CA ALA A 393 9.53 -11.65 -4.76
C ALA A 393 10.55 -10.50 -4.87
N ASP A 394 10.27 -9.36 -4.23
CA ASP A 394 11.21 -8.24 -4.14
C ASP A 394 12.48 -8.58 -3.36
N GLU A 395 12.41 -9.38 -2.29
CA GLU A 395 13.60 -9.85 -1.56
C GLU A 395 14.40 -10.90 -2.33
N GLU A 396 13.74 -11.89 -2.94
CA GLU A 396 14.43 -12.87 -3.80
C GLU A 396 15.06 -12.20 -5.03
N ALA A 397 14.45 -11.16 -5.59
CA ALA A 397 15.02 -10.34 -6.66
C ALA A 397 16.23 -9.52 -6.18
N LYS A 398 16.23 -8.97 -4.96
CA LYS A 398 17.40 -8.30 -4.35
C LYS A 398 18.55 -9.30 -4.13
N GLU A 399 18.26 -10.49 -3.61
CA GLU A 399 19.26 -11.57 -3.49
C GLU A 399 19.83 -11.98 -4.84
N ALA A 400 18.99 -12.18 -5.86
CA ALA A 400 19.42 -12.57 -7.21
C ALA A 400 20.32 -11.52 -7.86
N ARG A 401 20.02 -10.23 -7.67
CA ARG A 401 20.89 -9.12 -8.10
C ARG A 401 22.25 -9.15 -7.40
N LEU A 402 22.29 -9.42 -6.09
CA LEU A 402 23.54 -9.55 -5.33
C LEU A 402 24.37 -10.76 -5.78
N ARG A 403 23.74 -11.92 -6.06
CA ARG A 403 24.42 -13.09 -6.65
C ARG A 403 25.03 -12.75 -8.00
N ALA A 404 24.25 -12.19 -8.92
CA ALA A 404 24.74 -11.81 -10.25
C ALA A 404 25.88 -10.77 -10.21
N VAL A 405 25.94 -9.90 -9.19
CA VAL A 405 27.08 -8.99 -8.96
C VAL A 405 28.30 -9.74 -8.44
N ASN A 406 28.14 -10.66 -7.49
CA ASN A 406 29.23 -11.49 -6.95
C ASN A 406 29.82 -12.44 -8.00
N GLU A 407 28.97 -13.09 -8.81
CA GLU A 407 29.35 -13.92 -9.95
C GLU A 407 30.14 -13.11 -10.98
N LYS A 408 29.63 -11.94 -11.41
CA LYS A 408 30.34 -11.05 -12.33
C LYS A 408 31.68 -10.57 -11.74
N ARG A 409 31.77 -10.35 -10.42
CA ARG A 409 33.02 -10.01 -9.73
C ARG A 409 34.00 -11.18 -9.71
N ALA A 410 33.53 -12.41 -9.54
CA ALA A 410 34.36 -13.61 -9.61
C ALA A 410 34.87 -13.87 -11.04
N ILE A 411 34.00 -13.76 -12.05
CA ILE A 411 34.34 -13.88 -13.47
C ILE A 411 35.33 -12.79 -13.88
N ALA A 412 35.12 -11.53 -13.48
CA ALA A 412 36.08 -10.45 -13.72
C ALA A 412 37.42 -10.65 -12.99
N GLY A 413 37.42 -11.37 -11.86
CA GLY A 413 38.65 -11.79 -11.17
C GLY A 413 39.41 -12.87 -11.96
N ALA A 414 38.71 -13.87 -12.48
CA ALA A 414 39.29 -14.91 -13.34
C ALA A 414 39.83 -14.33 -14.65
N MET A 415 39.03 -13.51 -15.35
CA MET A 415 39.44 -12.82 -16.58
C MET A 415 40.63 -11.88 -16.36
N LYS A 416 40.82 -11.32 -15.16
CA LYS A 416 42.05 -10.58 -14.82
C LYS A 416 43.27 -11.49 -14.76
N LEU A 417 43.19 -12.60 -14.01
CA LEU A 417 44.29 -13.58 -13.93
C LEU A 417 44.67 -14.13 -15.32
N GLU A 418 43.70 -14.38 -16.19
CA GLU A 418 43.94 -14.77 -17.59
C GLU A 418 44.48 -13.63 -18.45
N SER A 419 43.98 -12.40 -18.26
CA SER A 419 44.49 -11.20 -18.95
C SER A 419 45.94 -10.90 -18.58
N ASP A 420 46.30 -11.03 -17.31
CA ASP A 420 47.64 -10.79 -16.79
C ASP A 420 48.62 -11.87 -17.32
N ALA A 421 48.21 -13.15 -17.30
CA ALA A 421 48.97 -14.24 -17.93
C ALA A 421 49.14 -14.06 -19.46
N ASN A 422 48.15 -13.46 -20.14
CA ASN A 422 48.23 -13.12 -21.56
C ASN A 422 48.86 -11.73 -21.82
N ALA A 423 49.14 -10.93 -20.80
CA ALA A 423 49.92 -9.70 -20.91
C ALA A 423 51.42 -10.05 -20.95
N VAL A 424 51.88 -10.91 -20.03
CA VAL A 424 53.27 -11.42 -20.00
C VAL A 424 53.68 -12.03 -21.35
N LYS A 425 52.79 -12.80 -22.00
CA LYS A 425 53.04 -13.33 -23.36
C LYS A 425 53.19 -12.21 -24.41
N ARG A 426 52.30 -11.22 -24.39
CA ARG A 426 52.32 -10.09 -25.33
C ARG A 426 53.51 -9.15 -25.12
N GLU A 427 54.04 -9.05 -23.91
CA GLU A 427 55.30 -8.33 -23.65
C GLU A 427 56.47 -9.04 -24.34
N GLN A 428 56.57 -10.37 -24.21
CA GLN A 428 57.58 -11.19 -24.91
C GLN A 428 57.49 -11.07 -26.45
N GLU A 429 56.27 -11.08 -27.01
CA GLU A 429 56.02 -10.84 -28.44
C GLU A 429 56.39 -9.41 -28.86
N ALA A 430 56.05 -8.40 -28.05
CA ALA A 430 56.30 -7.00 -28.34
C ALA A 430 57.80 -6.64 -28.32
N GLU A 431 58.60 -7.26 -27.44
CA GLU A 431 60.05 -7.07 -27.43
C GLU A 431 60.71 -7.58 -28.72
N ALA A 432 60.26 -8.72 -29.25
CA ALA A 432 60.72 -9.23 -30.55
C ALA A 432 60.35 -8.29 -31.71
N MET A 433 59.10 -7.81 -31.77
CA MET A 433 58.65 -6.86 -32.80
C MET A 433 59.37 -5.50 -32.72
N ARG A 434 59.65 -5.02 -31.50
CA ARG A 434 60.38 -3.77 -31.25
C ARG A 434 61.85 -3.85 -31.68
N LEU A 435 62.43 -5.05 -31.75
CA LEU A 435 63.75 -5.27 -32.35
C LEU A 435 63.73 -5.03 -33.86
N GLN A 436 62.70 -5.55 -34.55
CA GLN A 436 62.54 -5.41 -36.01
C GLN A 436 62.27 -3.96 -36.43
N GLN A 437 61.36 -3.25 -35.74
CA GLN A 437 60.98 -1.88 -36.11
C GLN A 437 62.15 -0.88 -36.02
N LYS A 438 63.18 -1.14 -35.21
CA LYS A 438 64.38 -0.29 -35.14
C LYS A 438 65.17 -0.26 -36.44
N ALA A 439 65.14 -1.31 -37.25
CA ALA A 439 65.78 -1.31 -38.57
C ALA A 439 65.04 -0.36 -39.54
N LEU A 440 63.72 -0.52 -39.65
CA LEU A 440 62.88 0.22 -40.60
C LEU A 440 62.88 1.76 -40.40
N VAL A 441 63.16 2.23 -39.18
CA VAL A 441 63.18 3.68 -38.87
C VAL A 441 64.39 4.39 -39.50
N LEU A 442 65.48 3.68 -39.79
CA LEU A 442 66.67 4.27 -40.42
C LEU A 442 66.41 4.68 -41.88
N ASP A 443 65.64 3.88 -42.62
CA ASP A 443 65.37 4.12 -44.05
C ASP A 443 64.49 5.36 -44.29
N VAL A 444 63.56 5.64 -43.38
CA VAL A 444 62.49 6.65 -43.58
C VAL A 444 62.98 8.10 -43.35
N GLN A 445 64.14 8.31 -42.72
CA GLN A 445 64.63 9.66 -42.41
C GLN A 445 65.11 10.46 -43.64
N ALA A 446 65.24 9.83 -44.82
CA ALA A 446 65.92 10.40 -45.99
C ALA A 446 65.07 11.30 -46.94
N GLN A 447 63.79 11.60 -46.68
CA GLN A 447 62.86 12.09 -47.73
C GLN A 447 61.92 13.28 -47.39
N ARG A 448 62.26 14.22 -46.48
CA ARG A 448 61.22 14.96 -45.71
C ARG A 448 61.07 16.51 -45.84
N GLU A 449 61.36 17.16 -46.98
CA GLU A 449 61.42 18.66 -47.03
C GLU A 449 60.30 19.45 -47.76
N ARG A 450 59.37 18.84 -48.52
CA ARG A 450 58.53 19.59 -49.50
C ARG A 450 57.23 20.33 -49.10
N PRO A 451 56.52 20.12 -47.97
CA PRO A 451 55.10 20.50 -47.86
C PRO A 451 54.75 21.92 -47.34
N ALA A 452 55.72 22.82 -47.12
CA ALA A 452 55.49 24.02 -46.30
C ALA A 452 54.71 25.19 -46.95
N GLN A 453 54.60 25.26 -48.28
CA GLN A 453 54.29 26.51 -49.00
C GLN A 453 52.79 26.79 -49.29
N ALA A 454 51.86 25.91 -48.91
CA ALA A 454 50.49 25.94 -49.41
C ALA A 454 49.43 26.59 -48.48
N ALA A 455 49.83 27.27 -47.40
CA ALA A 455 48.92 27.61 -46.29
C ALA A 455 48.33 29.04 -46.29
N GLU A 456 48.95 30.01 -46.96
CA GLU A 456 48.74 31.43 -46.62
C GLU A 456 47.55 32.12 -47.32
N GLU A 457 47.07 31.62 -48.47
CA GLU A 457 46.13 32.35 -49.32
C GLU A 457 44.67 32.39 -48.80
N MET A 458 44.24 31.37 -48.04
CA MET A 458 42.84 31.16 -47.68
C MET A 458 42.23 32.20 -46.72
N VAL A 459 43.05 32.95 -45.99
CA VAL A 459 42.57 33.85 -44.91
C VAL A 459 41.83 35.08 -45.46
N ARG A 460 42.12 35.49 -46.70
CA ARG A 460 41.83 36.86 -47.18
C ARG A 460 40.38 37.14 -47.58
N GLN A 461 39.55 36.12 -47.82
CA GLN A 461 38.23 36.29 -48.45
C GLN A 461 37.06 36.57 -47.48
N ASN A 462 37.17 36.18 -46.20
CA ASN A 462 36.00 36.13 -45.29
C ASN A 462 35.52 37.50 -44.76
N HIS A 463 36.27 38.59 -44.96
CA HIS A 463 36.02 39.84 -44.22
C HIS A 463 34.93 40.76 -44.82
N LEU A 464 34.53 40.56 -46.08
CA LEU A 464 33.68 41.50 -46.80
C LEU A 464 32.16 41.37 -46.52
N LYS A 465 31.65 40.15 -46.25
CA LYS A 465 30.21 39.84 -46.22
C LYS A 465 29.45 40.29 -44.95
N ALA A 466 30.07 41.09 -44.08
CA ALA A 466 29.57 41.36 -42.73
C ALA A 466 28.84 42.72 -42.55
N LYS A 467 28.78 43.57 -43.59
CA LYS A 467 28.26 44.95 -43.46
C LYS A 467 26.80 45.14 -43.87
N GLU A 468 26.31 44.40 -44.85
CA GLU A 468 25.04 44.70 -45.55
C GLU A 468 23.78 44.45 -44.69
N LEU A 469 23.86 43.59 -43.67
CA LEU A 469 22.71 43.11 -42.86
C LEU A 469 22.23 44.06 -41.73
N ARG A 470 22.59 45.35 -41.75
CA ARG A 470 22.22 46.30 -40.67
C ARG A 470 21.17 47.34 -41.03
N GLU A 471 21.04 47.70 -42.29
CA GLU A 471 20.32 48.93 -42.69
C GLU A 471 18.81 48.72 -42.91
N GLU A 472 18.33 47.48 -43.02
CA GLU A 472 16.92 47.17 -43.34
C GLU A 472 15.93 47.31 -42.16
N LYS A 473 16.40 47.44 -40.90
CA LYS A 473 15.53 47.26 -39.72
C LYS A 473 14.82 48.51 -39.20
N GLU A 474 15.40 49.69 -39.38
CA GLU A 474 14.90 50.91 -38.71
C GLU A 474 13.65 51.49 -39.39
N ALA A 475 13.35 51.10 -40.63
CA ALA A 475 12.28 51.68 -41.45
C ALA A 475 10.84 51.17 -41.16
N LEU A 476 10.64 50.28 -40.18
CA LEU A 476 9.35 49.60 -39.95
C LEU A 476 8.54 50.10 -38.74
N GLU A 477 9.17 50.73 -37.75
CA GLU A 477 8.50 50.98 -36.44
C GLU A 477 7.63 52.25 -36.43
N GLU A 478 7.94 53.27 -37.24
CA GLU A 478 7.31 54.60 -37.18
C GLU A 478 5.82 54.62 -37.58
N ARG A 479 5.33 53.64 -38.34
CA ARG A 479 3.97 53.67 -38.92
C ARG A 479 2.85 53.30 -37.94
N ALA A 480 3.15 52.60 -36.86
CA ALA A 480 2.11 52.02 -35.98
C ALA A 480 1.49 53.03 -34.98
N ALA A 481 2.12 54.18 -34.75
CA ALA A 481 1.76 55.08 -33.65
C ALA A 481 0.57 56.03 -33.92
N ALA A 482 0.21 56.24 -35.19
CA ALA A 482 -0.68 57.35 -35.58
C ALA A 482 -2.19 57.07 -35.42
N GLU A 483 -2.64 55.82 -35.54
CA GLU A 483 -4.06 55.51 -35.73
C GLU A 483 -4.87 55.51 -34.41
N ALA A 484 -4.24 55.22 -33.27
CA ALA A 484 -4.92 54.98 -32.00
C ALA A 484 -5.57 56.22 -31.34
N ALA A 485 -5.22 57.43 -31.78
CA ALA A 485 -5.67 58.67 -31.14
C ALA A 485 -7.11 59.08 -31.50
N ALA A 486 -7.61 58.69 -32.68
CA ALA A 486 -8.79 59.31 -33.30
C ALA A 486 -10.16 58.76 -32.84
N GLU A 487 -10.20 57.75 -31.96
CA GLU A 487 -11.46 57.07 -31.59
C GLU A 487 -12.08 57.51 -30.26
N ALA A 488 -11.30 58.10 -29.35
CA ALA A 488 -11.72 58.31 -27.96
C ALA A 488 -12.83 59.38 -27.79
N GLU A 489 -12.79 60.46 -28.55
CA GLU A 489 -13.59 61.67 -28.29
C GLU A 489 -15.10 61.47 -28.55
N ARG A 490 -15.46 60.59 -29.49
CA ARG A 490 -16.83 60.46 -30.03
C ARG A 490 -17.87 59.81 -29.09
N ARG A 491 -17.52 59.48 -27.84
CA ARG A 491 -18.39 58.75 -26.90
C ARG A 491 -18.90 59.56 -25.70
N ALA A 492 -18.51 60.83 -25.54
CA ALA A 492 -18.75 61.58 -24.29
C ALA A 492 -20.15 62.21 -24.14
N ASP A 493 -20.73 62.77 -25.21
CA ASP A 493 -21.81 63.77 -25.05
C ASP A 493 -23.24 63.22 -24.94
N LEU A 494 -23.49 61.98 -25.37
CA LEU A 494 -24.85 61.39 -25.42
C LEU A 494 -25.53 61.29 -24.03
N ILE A 495 -24.73 61.20 -22.96
CA ILE A 495 -25.19 60.86 -21.60
C ILE A 495 -25.82 62.05 -20.87
N ARG A 496 -25.61 63.29 -21.33
CA ARG A 496 -26.05 64.50 -20.61
C ARG A 496 -27.55 64.84 -20.73
N GLN A 497 -28.26 64.34 -21.75
CA GLN A 497 -29.60 64.87 -22.10
C GLN A 497 -30.78 64.23 -21.35
N ILE A 498 -30.64 63.00 -20.84
CA ILE A 498 -31.80 62.20 -20.38
C ILE A 498 -32.28 62.56 -18.95
N ARG A 499 -31.49 63.28 -18.15
CA ARG A 499 -31.75 63.49 -16.71
C ARG A 499 -32.66 64.68 -16.33
N ALA A 500 -33.38 65.28 -17.27
CA ALA A 500 -33.97 66.62 -17.09
C ALA A 500 -35.51 66.73 -17.06
N LEU A 501 -36.28 65.63 -17.18
CA LEU A 501 -37.71 65.70 -17.51
C LEU A 501 -38.69 64.97 -16.56
N GLU A 502 -38.28 64.59 -15.35
CA GLU A 502 -39.15 63.84 -14.41
C GLU A 502 -39.18 64.45 -12.99
N LEU A 503 -40.16 65.32 -12.67
CA LEU A 503 -40.48 65.69 -11.28
C LEU A 503 -41.83 66.43 -11.07
N VAL A 504 -42.48 66.13 -9.93
CA VAL A 504 -43.61 66.81 -9.24
C VAL A 504 -45.07 66.42 -9.59
N PRO A 505 -45.75 65.71 -8.67
CA PRO A 505 -47.22 65.63 -8.52
C PRO A 505 -47.74 66.19 -7.18
N LYS A 506 -49.04 66.60 -7.08
CA LYS A 506 -49.85 66.77 -5.83
C LYS A 506 -51.24 67.41 -6.04
N VAL A 507 -52.32 66.84 -5.47
CA VAL A 507 -53.55 67.52 -4.95
C VAL A 507 -54.10 66.69 -3.75
N ARG A 508 -55.02 67.24 -2.92
CA ARG A 508 -55.55 66.68 -1.65
C ARG A 508 -57.07 66.39 -1.67
N VAL A 509 -57.54 65.63 -0.68
CA VAL A 509 -58.95 65.19 -0.45
C VAL A 509 -59.68 66.11 0.58
N LYS A 510 -61.02 66.07 0.63
CA LYS A 510 -61.90 66.76 1.62
C LYS A 510 -62.82 65.76 2.37
N THR A 511 -63.33 66.17 3.53
CA THR A 511 -64.17 65.38 4.46
C THR A 511 -65.65 65.83 4.49
N VAL A 512 -66.55 64.99 5.05
CA VAL A 512 -68.02 65.16 5.04
C VAL A 512 -68.62 65.00 6.45
N ASP A 513 -69.78 65.60 6.70
CA ASP A 513 -70.50 65.66 7.98
C ASP A 513 -71.29 64.37 8.31
N PRO A 514 -71.15 63.77 9.52
CA PRO A 514 -71.75 62.50 9.88
C PRO A 514 -73.09 62.59 10.66
N THR A 515 -73.93 63.60 10.46
CA THR A 515 -75.35 63.57 10.92
C THR A 515 -76.40 63.88 9.84
N TYR A 516 -75.97 64.17 8.61
CA TYR A 516 -76.88 64.48 7.50
C TYR A 516 -77.38 63.22 6.78
N THR A 517 -78.70 63.01 6.77
CA THR A 517 -79.37 61.98 5.96
C THR A 517 -79.83 62.60 4.63
N PRO A 518 -79.39 62.13 3.43
CA PRO A 518 -79.62 62.86 2.18
C PRO A 518 -81.05 62.89 1.62
N GLN A 519 -81.98 62.08 2.15
CA GLN A 519 -83.41 62.04 1.74
C GLN A 519 -83.59 61.89 0.22
N HIS A 520 -82.98 60.85 -0.35
CA HIS A 520 -83.00 60.55 -1.78
C HIS A 520 -84.20 59.67 -2.23
N GLY A 521 -84.98 59.15 -1.28
CA GLY A 521 -86.19 58.37 -1.52
C GLY A 521 -85.96 56.85 -1.57
N LEU A 522 -84.81 56.35 -1.09
CA LEU A 522 -84.58 54.92 -0.92
C LEU A 522 -85.24 54.41 0.37
N LEU A 523 -85.82 53.21 0.31
CA LEU A 523 -86.54 52.57 1.43
C LEU A 523 -85.65 52.15 2.61
N GLU A 524 -84.32 52.28 2.48
CA GLU A 524 -83.32 51.84 3.47
C GLU A 524 -82.48 52.99 4.03
N GLU A 525 -82.90 54.25 3.82
CA GLU A 525 -82.20 55.42 4.36
C GLU A 525 -82.34 55.52 5.89
N MET A 526 -81.19 55.55 6.58
CA MET A 526 -81.06 55.78 8.02
C MET A 526 -80.09 56.94 8.25
N SER A 527 -80.29 57.72 9.31
CA SER A 527 -79.25 58.65 9.75
C SER A 527 -78.01 57.88 10.21
N LEU A 528 -76.84 58.51 10.11
CA LEU A 528 -75.60 57.90 10.60
C LEU A 528 -75.62 57.67 12.12
N ALA A 529 -76.49 58.36 12.86
CA ALA A 529 -76.76 58.08 14.28
C ALA A 529 -77.52 56.76 14.49
N GLU A 530 -78.62 56.52 13.77
CA GLU A 530 -79.36 55.25 13.84
C GLU A 530 -78.52 54.08 13.31
N LEU A 531 -77.71 54.34 12.27
CA LEU A 531 -76.73 53.39 11.77
C LEU A 531 -75.70 53.03 12.85
N ARG A 532 -75.22 53.99 13.66
CA ARG A 532 -74.34 53.72 14.81
C ARG A 532 -75.01 52.84 15.85
N GLU A 533 -76.29 53.04 16.16
CA GLU A 533 -76.98 52.19 17.16
C GLU A 533 -77.16 50.74 16.66
N ARG A 534 -77.52 50.55 15.38
CA ARG A 534 -77.58 49.20 14.79
C ARG A 534 -76.20 48.56 14.65
N LEU A 535 -75.17 49.35 14.33
CA LEU A 535 -73.78 48.90 14.36
C LEU A 535 -73.36 48.50 15.77
N ASN A 536 -73.70 49.26 16.83
CA ASN A 536 -73.40 48.90 18.22
C ASN A 536 -74.02 47.54 18.61
N SER A 537 -75.26 47.25 18.20
CA SER A 537 -75.88 45.93 18.46
C SER A 537 -75.17 44.80 17.70
N VAL A 538 -74.83 45.02 16.42
CA VAL A 538 -74.09 44.03 15.61
C VAL A 538 -72.66 43.86 16.12
N GLU A 539 -72.03 44.92 16.63
CA GLU A 539 -70.73 44.88 17.30
C GLU A 539 -70.79 44.08 18.59
N LEU A 540 -71.86 44.17 19.39
CA LEU A 540 -72.02 43.37 20.61
C LEU A 540 -72.22 41.87 20.30
N GLU A 541 -73.03 41.53 19.30
CA GLU A 541 -73.21 40.14 18.85
C GLU A 541 -71.91 39.58 18.27
N ARG A 542 -71.23 40.37 17.42
CA ARG A 542 -69.90 40.06 16.90
C ARG A 542 -68.85 39.91 18.00
N GLN A 543 -68.88 40.73 19.06
CA GLN A 543 -67.98 40.60 20.20
C GLN A 543 -68.18 39.27 20.91
N ARG A 544 -69.44 38.83 21.13
CA ARG A 544 -69.75 37.50 21.70
C ARG A 544 -69.28 36.37 20.80
N GLU A 545 -69.47 36.48 19.47
CA GLU A 545 -68.90 35.52 18.53
C GLU A 545 -67.37 35.51 18.54
N GLU A 546 -66.72 36.67 18.61
CA GLU A 546 -65.27 36.79 18.72
C GLU A 546 -64.76 36.19 20.04
N GLU A 547 -65.48 36.34 21.16
CA GLU A 547 -65.17 35.71 22.44
C GLU A 547 -65.31 34.18 22.41
N ALA A 548 -66.39 33.65 21.83
CA ALA A 548 -66.55 32.21 21.61
C ALA A 548 -65.39 31.66 20.76
N LYS A 549 -65.12 32.28 19.60
CA LYS A 549 -64.02 31.90 18.71
C LYS A 549 -62.65 32.03 19.39
N ARG A 550 -62.43 33.04 20.25
CA ARG A 550 -61.21 33.17 21.07
C ARG A 550 -61.09 32.02 22.08
N ASN A 551 -62.17 31.62 22.73
CA ASN A 551 -62.19 30.49 23.67
C ASN A 551 -61.89 29.16 22.97
N ASP A 552 -62.49 28.89 21.81
CA ASP A 552 -62.21 27.70 20.99
C ASP A 552 -60.76 27.68 20.49
N ILE A 553 -60.23 28.83 20.11
CA ILE A 553 -58.81 28.99 19.75
C ILE A 553 -57.90 28.73 20.97
N ILE A 554 -58.35 28.99 22.20
CA ILE A 554 -57.60 28.75 23.44
C ILE A 554 -57.66 27.27 23.86
N SER A 555 -58.82 26.61 23.81
CA SER A 555 -58.93 25.17 24.10
C SER A 555 -58.11 24.36 23.09
N ALA A 556 -58.31 24.58 21.79
CA ALA A 556 -57.57 23.91 20.73
C ALA A 556 -56.06 24.24 20.76
N LYS A 557 -55.62 25.35 21.39
CA LYS A 557 -54.19 25.60 21.66
C LYS A 557 -53.67 24.72 22.80
N LYS A 558 -54.37 24.70 23.95
CA LYS A 558 -54.01 23.88 25.12
C LYS A 558 -53.88 22.40 24.75
N GLU A 559 -54.87 21.87 24.04
CA GLU A 559 -54.88 20.48 23.56
C GLU A 559 -53.64 20.16 22.70
N ARG A 560 -53.30 21.03 21.74
CA ARG A 560 -52.09 20.86 20.91
C ARG A 560 -50.80 20.96 21.72
N ASP A 561 -50.72 21.87 22.69
CA ASP A 561 -49.54 22.00 23.55
C ASP A 561 -49.36 20.77 24.47
N ASP A 562 -50.45 20.22 25.01
CA ASP A 562 -50.43 18.99 25.82
C ASP A 562 -50.12 17.73 24.99
N ASP A 563 -50.62 17.66 23.76
CA ASP A 563 -50.26 16.58 22.83
C ASP A 563 -48.78 16.65 22.40
N LEU A 564 -48.24 17.86 22.22
CA LEU A 564 -46.81 18.07 21.96
C LEU A 564 -45.94 17.72 23.19
N ARG A 565 -46.40 18.01 24.42
CA ARG A 565 -45.74 17.59 25.67
C ARG A 565 -45.65 16.07 25.76
N ARG A 566 -46.77 15.36 25.62
CA ARG A 566 -46.83 13.88 25.66
C ARG A 566 -45.91 13.23 24.61
N ARG A 567 -45.86 13.79 23.40
CA ARG A 567 -44.93 13.33 22.35
C ARG A 567 -43.47 13.62 22.70
N MET A 568 -43.18 14.81 23.25
CA MET A 568 -41.83 15.16 23.69
C MET A 568 -41.33 14.26 24.82
N GLU A 569 -42.17 13.92 25.80
CA GLU A 569 -41.86 12.99 26.89
C GLU A 569 -41.53 11.59 26.38
N ARG A 570 -42.38 11.05 25.48
CA ARG A 570 -42.13 9.79 24.76
C ARG A 570 -40.82 9.83 23.98
N LEU A 571 -40.53 10.93 23.30
CA LEU A 571 -39.29 11.11 22.55
C LEU A 571 -38.05 11.19 23.45
N SER A 572 -38.11 11.82 24.62
CA SER A 572 -36.99 11.77 25.59
C SER A 572 -36.69 10.33 26.02
N ALA A 573 -37.71 9.55 26.39
CA ALA A 573 -37.53 8.14 26.76
C ALA A 573 -36.94 7.32 25.60
N MET A 574 -37.46 7.49 24.37
CA MET A 574 -36.94 6.82 23.18
C MET A 574 -35.49 7.22 22.85
N ARG A 575 -35.13 8.49 23.03
CA ARG A 575 -33.75 9.00 22.85
C ARG A 575 -32.80 8.41 23.89
N GLU A 576 -33.22 8.33 25.15
CA GLU A 576 -32.41 7.75 26.24
C GLU A 576 -32.16 6.26 26.01
N LEU A 577 -33.21 5.48 25.69
CA LEU A 577 -33.08 4.07 25.32
C LEU A 577 -32.20 3.89 24.07
N SER A 578 -32.42 4.70 23.03
CA SER A 578 -31.60 4.66 21.81
C SER A 578 -30.15 5.07 22.06
N ALA A 579 -29.88 6.00 22.99
CA ALA A 579 -28.53 6.40 23.36
C ALA A 579 -27.81 5.30 24.14
N GLN A 580 -28.48 4.65 25.10
CA GLN A 580 -27.95 3.52 25.85
C GLN A 580 -27.64 2.32 24.94
N GLN A 581 -28.54 2.01 23.99
CA GLN A 581 -28.30 0.99 22.96
C GLN A 581 -27.17 1.38 22.00
N ALA A 582 -27.04 2.66 21.65
CA ALA A 582 -25.94 3.13 20.80
C ALA A 582 -24.59 3.09 21.51
N THR A 583 -24.52 3.40 22.82
CA THR A 583 -23.28 3.28 23.59
C THR A 583 -22.88 1.82 23.78
N SER A 584 -23.81 0.91 24.11
CA SER A 584 -23.49 -0.51 24.26
C SER A 584 -23.06 -1.15 22.94
N LYS A 585 -23.78 -0.91 21.84
CA LYS A 585 -23.36 -1.36 20.49
C LYS A 585 -21.99 -0.79 20.09
N ARG A 586 -21.70 0.48 20.40
CA ARG A 586 -20.39 1.11 20.13
C ARG A 586 -19.26 0.52 20.98
N GLU A 587 -19.52 0.17 22.24
CA GLU A 587 -18.53 -0.50 23.08
C GLU A 587 -18.25 -1.93 22.61
N LEU A 588 -19.29 -2.70 22.29
CA LEU A 588 -19.14 -4.06 21.75
C LEU A 588 -18.38 -4.04 20.42
N ALA A 589 -18.76 -3.16 19.48
CA ALA A 589 -18.04 -2.99 18.22
C ALA A 589 -16.57 -2.59 18.43
N LYS A 590 -16.27 -1.72 19.42
CA LYS A 590 -14.90 -1.31 19.74
C LYS A 590 -14.07 -2.42 20.42
N ARG A 591 -14.71 -3.37 21.12
CA ARG A 591 -14.05 -4.58 21.65
C ARG A 591 -13.76 -5.55 20.51
N ALA A 592 -14.78 -5.90 19.72
CA ALA A 592 -14.64 -6.76 18.54
C ALA A 592 -13.61 -6.24 17.52
N GLN A 593 -13.56 -4.92 17.25
CA GLN A 593 -12.52 -4.31 16.40
C GLN A 593 -11.11 -4.52 16.96
N LYS A 594 -10.89 -4.32 18.27
CA LYS A 594 -9.59 -4.58 18.90
C LYS A 594 -9.20 -6.05 18.86
N GLU A 595 -10.17 -6.94 19.07
CA GLU A 595 -9.96 -8.39 19.04
C GLU A 595 -9.62 -8.85 17.61
N ALA A 596 -10.32 -8.36 16.59
CA ALA A 596 -10.01 -8.60 15.18
C ALA A 596 -8.67 -8.00 14.75
N GLU A 597 -8.33 -6.77 15.19
CA GLU A 597 -7.03 -6.15 14.96
C GLU A 597 -5.90 -6.96 15.59
N ALA A 598 -6.06 -7.43 16.84
CA ALA A 598 -5.09 -8.28 17.52
C ALA A 598 -4.93 -9.65 16.84
N GLN A 599 -6.04 -10.29 16.45
CA GLN A 599 -6.00 -11.53 15.67
C GLN A 599 -5.30 -11.34 14.33
N ARG A 600 -5.55 -10.23 13.62
CA ARG A 600 -4.90 -9.95 12.34
C ARG A 600 -3.41 -9.67 12.51
N GLN A 601 -3.01 -8.92 13.54
CA GLN A 601 -1.59 -8.74 13.89
C GLN A 601 -0.92 -10.07 14.23
N GLY A 602 -1.60 -10.97 14.95
CA GLY A 602 -1.15 -12.34 15.20
C GLY A 602 -0.97 -13.16 13.91
N ARG A 603 -2.01 -13.24 13.06
CA ARG A 603 -1.97 -13.93 11.75
C ARG A 603 -0.81 -13.41 10.88
N LEU A 604 -0.62 -12.08 10.81
CA LEU A 604 0.44 -11.45 10.03
C LEU A 604 1.84 -11.73 10.62
N ALA A 605 2.02 -11.68 11.93
CA ALA A 605 3.28 -12.01 12.59
C ALA A 605 3.64 -13.49 12.41
N GLU A 606 2.68 -14.41 12.55
CA GLU A 606 2.88 -15.83 12.25
C GLU A 606 3.27 -16.05 10.78
N ALA A 607 2.59 -15.40 9.84
CA ALA A 607 2.90 -15.50 8.41
C ALA A 607 4.32 -15.01 8.12
N GLN A 608 4.71 -13.86 8.67
CA GLN A 608 6.08 -13.33 8.56
C GLN A 608 7.11 -14.28 9.17
N MET A 609 6.86 -14.86 10.35
CA MET A 609 7.78 -15.83 10.97
C MET A 609 7.91 -17.12 10.14
N LYS A 610 6.81 -17.67 9.62
CA LYS A 610 6.81 -18.85 8.73
C LYS A 610 7.58 -18.58 7.43
N VAL A 611 7.40 -17.38 6.86
CA VAL A 611 8.11 -16.92 5.66
C VAL A 611 9.61 -16.71 5.91
N ASN A 612 9.97 -16.02 6.99
CA ASN A 612 11.36 -15.76 7.36
C ASN A 612 12.12 -17.07 7.61
N ALA A 613 11.50 -18.03 8.31
CA ALA A 613 12.09 -19.35 8.53
C ALA A 613 12.33 -20.11 7.21
N GLN A 614 11.43 -20.01 6.22
CA GLN A 614 11.65 -20.58 4.89
C GLN A 614 12.78 -19.88 4.12
N MET A 615 12.88 -18.55 4.22
CA MET A 615 13.97 -17.77 3.61
C MET A 615 15.33 -18.07 4.27
N GLU A 616 15.37 -18.20 5.59
CA GLU A 616 16.57 -18.62 6.33
C GLU A 616 16.97 -20.05 6.01
N ALA A 617 16.02 -20.99 5.90
CA ALA A 617 16.30 -22.36 5.45
C ALA A 617 16.86 -22.37 4.01
N LYS A 618 16.27 -21.61 3.08
CA LYS A 618 16.81 -21.41 1.71
C LYS A 618 18.22 -20.79 1.74
N ARG A 619 18.48 -19.80 2.59
CA ARG A 619 19.81 -19.17 2.76
C ARG A 619 20.83 -20.17 3.32
N ALA A 620 20.50 -20.89 4.38
CA ALA A 620 21.37 -21.87 5.03
C ALA A 620 21.70 -23.07 4.12
N ALA A 621 20.72 -23.58 3.36
CA ALA A 621 20.96 -24.64 2.38
C ALA A 621 21.94 -24.18 1.29
N ARG A 622 21.72 -22.99 0.70
CA ARG A 622 22.62 -22.42 -0.32
C ARG A 622 24.02 -22.14 0.24
N ALA A 623 24.13 -21.62 1.47
CA ALA A 623 25.40 -21.39 2.13
C ALA A 623 26.19 -22.68 2.41
N ARG A 624 25.51 -23.82 2.65
CA ARG A 624 26.16 -25.14 2.78
C ARG A 624 26.74 -25.62 1.45
N GLU A 625 26.00 -25.47 0.34
CA GLU A 625 26.53 -25.82 -0.99
C GLU A 625 27.67 -24.87 -1.43
N GLU A 626 27.55 -23.56 -1.17
CA GLU A 626 28.64 -22.59 -1.41
C GLU A 626 29.90 -22.91 -0.58
N ALA A 627 29.74 -23.30 0.70
CA ALA A 627 30.86 -23.73 1.55
C ALA A 627 31.50 -25.03 1.03
N ARG A 628 30.69 -26.02 0.65
CA ARG A 628 31.15 -27.29 0.06
C ARG A 628 31.93 -27.05 -1.23
N LEU A 629 31.39 -26.27 -2.17
CA LEU A 629 32.08 -25.92 -3.42
C LEU A 629 33.38 -25.13 -3.14
N ALA A 630 33.40 -24.27 -2.12
CA ALA A 630 34.61 -23.59 -1.69
C ALA A 630 35.66 -24.55 -1.07
N GLU A 631 35.24 -25.62 -0.40
CA GLU A 631 36.12 -26.68 0.11
C GLU A 631 36.65 -27.59 -1.01
N GLU A 632 35.80 -28.00 -1.95
CA GLU A 632 36.21 -28.73 -3.15
C GLU A 632 37.20 -27.90 -3.99
N LEU A 633 36.96 -26.59 -4.16
CA LEU A 633 37.92 -25.66 -4.80
C LEU A 633 39.21 -25.45 -3.99
N LYS A 634 39.17 -25.44 -2.65
CA LYS A 634 40.38 -25.44 -1.81
C LYS A 634 41.18 -26.73 -2.00
N GLN A 635 40.52 -27.89 -2.05
CA GLN A 635 41.19 -29.17 -2.32
C GLN A 635 41.80 -29.22 -3.73
N ILE A 636 41.11 -28.69 -4.75
CA ILE A 636 41.65 -28.60 -6.11
C ILE A 636 42.86 -27.66 -6.15
N LYS A 637 42.82 -26.52 -5.45
CA LYS A 637 43.97 -25.61 -5.33
C LYS A 637 45.14 -26.24 -4.57
N LEU A 638 44.88 -26.98 -3.49
CA LEU A 638 45.91 -27.74 -2.77
C LEU A 638 46.53 -28.83 -3.66
N LYS A 639 45.71 -29.60 -4.39
CA LYS A 639 46.19 -30.63 -5.35
C LYS A 639 47.03 -30.02 -6.48
N LYS A 640 46.63 -28.86 -7.02
CA LYS A 640 47.45 -28.13 -8.02
C LYS A 640 48.75 -27.61 -7.41
N ALA A 641 48.70 -26.94 -6.26
CA ALA A 641 49.89 -26.46 -5.57
C ALA A 641 50.86 -27.60 -5.19
N PHE A 642 50.33 -28.81 -4.91
CA PHE A 642 51.13 -30.02 -4.70
C PHE A 642 51.80 -30.47 -6.00
N LEU A 643 51.06 -30.61 -7.10
CA LEU A 643 51.58 -30.96 -8.43
C LEU A 643 52.60 -29.97 -8.99
N ASP A 644 52.40 -28.65 -8.77
CA ASP A 644 53.35 -27.61 -9.14
C ASP A 644 54.58 -27.64 -8.22
N ALA A 645 54.40 -27.93 -6.93
CA ALA A 645 55.49 -28.09 -5.98
C ALA A 645 56.29 -29.38 -6.21
N ASP A 646 55.71 -30.47 -6.72
CA ASP A 646 56.36 -31.80 -6.83
C ASP A 646 57.69 -31.77 -7.61
N LYS A 647 57.96 -30.77 -8.45
CA LYS A 647 59.29 -30.58 -9.06
C LYS A 647 60.32 -29.94 -8.12
N GLU A 648 59.98 -28.86 -7.43
CA GLU A 648 60.91 -28.23 -6.49
C GLU A 648 61.01 -28.98 -5.15
N ALA A 649 59.90 -29.54 -4.67
CA ALA A 649 59.79 -30.23 -3.40
C ALA A 649 60.46 -31.61 -3.45
N VAL A 650 60.43 -32.33 -4.57
CA VAL A 650 61.22 -33.56 -4.73
C VAL A 650 62.71 -33.25 -4.73
N GLU A 651 63.18 -32.23 -5.46
CA GLU A 651 64.60 -31.84 -5.41
C GLU A 651 65.02 -31.33 -4.03
N ARG A 652 64.21 -30.49 -3.35
CA ARG A 652 64.48 -30.05 -1.96
C ARG A 652 64.50 -31.22 -0.98
N SER A 653 63.49 -32.10 -0.99
CA SER A 653 63.39 -33.27 -0.11
C SER A 653 64.53 -34.27 -0.35
N LYS A 654 64.95 -34.47 -1.60
CA LYS A 654 66.14 -35.25 -1.98
C LYS A 654 67.42 -34.62 -1.43
N PHE A 655 67.57 -33.30 -1.51
CA PHE A 655 68.71 -32.57 -0.96
C PHE A 655 68.74 -32.59 0.59
N GLU A 656 67.59 -32.41 1.24
CA GLU A 656 67.43 -32.51 2.70
C GLU A 656 67.62 -33.94 3.21
N SER A 657 67.20 -34.96 2.46
CA SER A 657 67.45 -36.37 2.77
C SER A 657 68.94 -36.71 2.68
N LEU A 658 69.65 -36.19 1.67
CA LEU A 658 71.11 -36.32 1.53
C LEU A 658 71.84 -35.59 2.69
N GLN A 659 71.47 -34.35 3.02
CA GLN A 659 72.04 -33.65 4.17
C GLN A 659 71.71 -34.34 5.50
N GLY A 660 70.50 -34.87 5.66
CA GLY A 660 70.07 -35.64 6.82
C GLY A 660 70.77 -37.00 6.92
N GLY A 661 71.14 -37.61 5.79
CA GLY A 661 72.02 -38.77 5.73
C GLY A 661 73.42 -38.42 6.26
N ALA A 662 74.08 -37.43 5.66
CA ALA A 662 75.41 -36.98 6.06
C ALA A 662 75.48 -36.52 7.53
N ARG A 663 74.44 -35.82 8.03
CA ARG A 663 74.34 -35.44 9.46
C ARG A 663 74.18 -36.65 10.37
N ARG A 664 73.33 -37.63 10.01
CA ARG A 664 73.18 -38.88 10.79
C ARG A 664 74.48 -39.69 10.80
N GLU A 665 75.23 -39.73 9.70
CA GLU A 665 76.51 -40.42 9.66
C GLU A 665 77.59 -39.71 10.50
N LEU A 666 77.67 -38.38 10.45
CA LEU A 666 78.55 -37.59 11.32
C LEU A 666 78.21 -37.78 12.81
N ILE A 667 76.93 -37.74 13.17
CA ILE A 667 76.48 -37.98 14.55
C ILE A 667 76.80 -39.41 14.97
N ALA A 668 76.57 -40.42 14.12
CA ALA A 668 76.92 -41.81 14.43
C ALA A 668 78.44 -42.01 14.62
N ARG A 669 79.28 -41.35 13.80
CA ARG A 669 80.75 -41.35 13.94
C ARG A 669 81.20 -40.64 15.23
N GLN A 670 80.56 -39.54 15.61
CA GLN A 670 80.83 -38.84 16.88
C GLN A 670 80.36 -39.66 18.08
N GLU A 671 79.15 -40.22 18.06
CA GLU A 671 78.62 -41.08 19.12
C GLU A 671 79.47 -42.33 19.33
N THR A 672 79.91 -43.00 18.25
CA THR A 672 80.80 -44.17 18.37
C THR A 672 82.18 -43.77 18.90
N GLY A 673 82.73 -42.63 18.50
CA GLY A 673 83.93 -42.05 19.10
C GLY A 673 83.78 -41.80 20.61
N ILE A 674 82.68 -41.16 21.03
CA ILE A 674 82.38 -40.85 22.44
C ILE A 674 82.12 -42.14 23.25
N LYS A 675 81.40 -43.12 22.70
CA LYS A 675 81.16 -44.43 23.33
C LYS A 675 82.47 -45.20 23.50
N ASN A 676 83.36 -45.17 22.50
CA ASN A 676 84.68 -45.78 22.59
C ASN A 676 85.58 -45.08 23.62
N ALA A 677 85.63 -43.74 23.63
CA ALA A 677 86.40 -42.98 24.60
C ALA A 677 85.90 -43.16 26.05
N THR A 678 84.58 -43.12 26.27
CA THR A 678 84.00 -43.35 27.61
C THR A 678 84.11 -44.80 28.05
N ASN A 679 84.13 -45.78 27.14
CA ASN A 679 84.45 -47.16 27.48
C ASN A 679 85.94 -47.35 27.82
N ALA A 680 86.85 -46.71 27.09
CA ALA A 680 88.28 -46.73 27.41
C ALA A 680 88.56 -46.11 28.80
N ALA A 681 87.93 -44.97 29.12
CA ALA A 681 87.99 -44.39 30.46
C ALA A 681 87.47 -45.36 31.53
N LYS A 682 86.28 -45.95 31.34
CA LYS A 682 85.72 -46.95 32.28
C LYS A 682 86.57 -48.21 32.43
N ILE A 683 87.35 -48.59 31.42
CA ILE A 683 88.31 -49.71 31.52
C ILE A 683 89.51 -49.27 32.37
N HIS A 684 90.09 -48.11 32.09
CA HIS A 684 91.18 -47.53 32.89
C HIS A 684 90.77 -47.33 34.37
N ASP A 685 89.58 -46.81 34.63
CA ASP A 685 89.07 -46.58 35.99
C ASP A 685 88.84 -47.92 36.72
N LYS A 686 88.39 -48.97 36.02
CA LYS A 686 88.31 -50.33 36.57
C LYS A 686 89.69 -50.94 36.81
N GLU A 687 90.65 -50.76 35.90
CA GLU A 687 92.02 -51.24 36.09
C GLU A 687 92.69 -50.57 37.28
N THR A 688 92.55 -49.25 37.45
CA THR A 688 93.11 -48.53 38.60
C THR A 688 92.41 -48.94 39.90
N ALA A 689 91.08 -49.08 39.92
CA ALA A 689 90.36 -49.61 41.08
C ALA A 689 90.78 -51.06 41.42
N GLN A 690 90.99 -51.92 40.43
CA GLN A 690 91.43 -53.30 40.64
C GLN A 690 92.90 -53.37 41.08
N ARG A 691 93.79 -52.51 40.57
CA ARG A 691 95.16 -52.37 41.09
C ARG A 691 95.18 -51.88 42.55
N LEU A 692 94.30 -50.94 42.91
CA LEU A 692 94.12 -50.47 44.29
C LEU A 692 93.56 -51.56 45.20
N LEU A 693 92.59 -52.35 44.73
CA LEU A 693 91.99 -53.44 45.50
C LEU A 693 92.97 -54.63 45.67
N ASN A 694 93.77 -54.94 44.65
CA ASN A 694 94.89 -55.88 44.78
C ASN A 694 95.91 -55.38 45.81
N LEU A 695 96.31 -54.09 45.77
CA LEU A 695 97.18 -53.48 46.76
C LEU A 695 96.60 -53.46 48.18
N GLN A 696 95.26 -53.41 48.32
CA GLN A 696 94.57 -53.57 49.60
C GLN A 696 94.62 -55.02 50.06
N GLN A 697 94.34 -55.99 49.18
CA GLN A 697 94.46 -57.42 49.50
C GLN A 697 95.90 -57.81 49.86
N GLU A 698 96.91 -57.30 49.16
CA GLU A 698 98.33 -57.49 49.51
C GLU A 698 98.65 -56.96 50.91
N ARG A 699 98.09 -55.80 51.28
CA ARG A 699 98.22 -55.23 52.64
C ARG A 699 97.47 -56.05 53.69
N GLU A 700 96.24 -56.48 53.40
CA GLU A 700 95.44 -57.32 54.31
C GLU A 700 96.09 -58.70 54.52
N ILE A 701 96.66 -59.29 53.47
CA ILE A 701 97.46 -60.53 53.56
C ILE A 701 98.74 -60.29 54.38
N HIS A 702 99.41 -59.14 54.20
CA HIS A 702 100.61 -58.81 54.98
C HIS A 702 100.29 -58.54 56.46
N GLU A 703 99.21 -57.81 56.77
CA GLU A 703 98.71 -57.62 58.13
C GLU A 703 98.24 -58.93 58.76
N ALA A 704 97.55 -59.80 58.01
CA ALA A 704 97.17 -61.12 58.49
C ALA A 704 98.40 -61.98 58.79
N PHE A 705 99.41 -61.98 57.91
CA PHE A 705 100.69 -62.65 58.15
C PHE A 705 101.40 -62.11 59.40
N LEU A 706 101.44 -60.79 59.59
CA LEU A 706 102.02 -60.17 60.78
C LEU A 706 101.25 -60.56 62.06
N ARG A 707 99.91 -60.56 62.05
CA ARG A 707 99.09 -60.98 63.20
C ARG A 707 99.23 -62.47 63.51
N ASP A 708 99.38 -63.32 62.50
CA ASP A 708 99.60 -64.76 62.69
C ASP A 708 101.05 -65.06 63.16
N TYR A 709 102.02 -64.23 62.77
CA TYR A 709 103.38 -64.23 63.30
C TYR A 709 103.44 -63.75 64.76
N GLU A 710 102.77 -62.64 65.09
CA GLU A 710 102.63 -62.14 66.47
C GLU A 710 101.91 -63.15 67.37
N ARG A 711 100.83 -63.79 66.88
CA ARG A 711 100.16 -64.90 67.58
C ARG A 711 101.16 -66.01 67.91
N ARG A 712 101.88 -66.55 66.92
CA ARG A 712 102.83 -67.65 67.13
C ARG A 712 104.00 -67.24 68.04
N ALA A 713 104.45 -65.99 67.97
CA ALA A 713 105.44 -65.44 68.89
C ALA A 713 104.90 -65.38 70.33
N SER A 714 103.64 -64.97 70.52
CA SER A 714 102.99 -64.94 71.83
C SER A 714 102.71 -66.34 72.39
N GLU A 715 102.35 -67.31 71.54
CA GLU A 715 102.18 -68.72 71.92
C GLU A 715 103.51 -69.33 72.37
N HIS A 716 104.60 -69.12 71.63
CA HIS A 716 105.93 -69.55 72.04
C HIS A 716 106.43 -68.87 73.34
N GLN A 717 106.07 -67.60 73.59
CA GLN A 717 106.36 -66.94 74.87
C GLN A 717 105.51 -67.48 76.03
N TYR A 718 104.27 -67.88 75.77
CA TYR A 718 103.40 -68.49 76.77
C TYR A 718 103.92 -69.88 77.19
N ASP A 719 104.32 -70.70 76.22
CA ASP A 719 104.93 -72.02 76.46
C ASP A 719 106.29 -71.91 77.19
N SER A 720 107.13 -70.92 76.85
CA SER A 720 108.40 -70.71 77.57
C SER A 720 108.18 -70.32 79.03
N ASN A 721 107.17 -69.49 79.32
CA ASN A 721 106.90 -69.05 80.68
C ASN A 721 106.38 -70.20 81.56
N ILE A 722 105.57 -71.11 81.02
CA ILE A 722 105.13 -72.33 81.74
C ILE A 722 106.32 -73.27 82.02
N ALA A 723 107.28 -73.38 81.10
CA ALA A 723 108.52 -74.12 81.31
C ALA A 723 109.43 -73.45 82.37
N GLU A 724 109.49 -72.11 82.41
CA GLU A 724 110.24 -71.40 83.46
C GLU A 724 109.57 -71.50 84.84
N ASP A 725 108.24 -71.34 84.96
CA ASP A 725 107.54 -71.40 86.25
C ASP A 725 107.65 -72.79 86.90
N THR A 726 107.60 -73.87 86.11
CA THR A 726 107.82 -75.23 86.61
C THR A 726 109.28 -75.47 87.05
N LEU A 727 110.25 -74.84 86.38
CA LEU A 727 111.66 -74.78 86.81
C LEU A 727 111.89 -73.86 88.02
N GLN A 728 111.07 -72.81 88.20
CA GLN A 728 111.15 -71.93 89.38
C GLN A 728 110.54 -72.58 90.62
N ALA A 729 109.40 -73.27 90.52
CA ALA A 729 108.80 -74.00 91.63
C ALA A 729 109.75 -75.08 92.20
N SER A 730 110.41 -75.85 91.33
CA SER A 730 111.42 -76.83 91.72
C SER A 730 112.70 -76.18 92.28
N ARG A 731 113.14 -75.04 91.76
CA ARG A 731 114.23 -74.24 92.35
C ARG A 731 113.88 -73.60 93.70
N GLN A 732 112.62 -73.27 93.97
CA GLN A 732 112.20 -72.73 95.28
C GLN A 732 112.31 -73.79 96.38
N MET A 733 111.92 -75.04 96.12
CA MET A 733 112.15 -76.15 97.08
C MET A 733 113.65 -76.36 97.37
N LEU A 734 114.53 -76.22 96.37
CA LEU A 734 115.98 -76.31 96.58
C LEU A 734 116.55 -75.11 97.35
N LYS A 735 116.05 -73.88 97.10
CA LYS A 735 116.44 -72.68 97.86
C LYS A 735 116.02 -72.70 99.33
N ALA A 736 114.97 -73.42 99.70
CA ALA A 736 114.59 -73.63 101.10
C ALA A 736 115.67 -74.39 101.91
N ARG A 737 116.63 -75.06 101.25
CA ARG A 737 117.71 -75.83 101.88
C ARG A 737 119.04 -75.08 102.00
N LEU A 738 119.22 -73.97 101.30
CA LEU A 738 120.47 -73.18 101.23
C LEU A 738 120.16 -71.68 101.13
N GLY A 739 120.11 -70.99 102.28
CA GLY A 739 119.67 -69.59 102.37
C GLY A 739 120.76 -68.56 102.07
N LEU A 740 120.49 -67.66 101.12
CA LEU A 740 121.14 -66.38 100.75
C LEU A 740 120.24 -65.73 99.66
N GLY A 741 120.02 -64.42 99.53
CA GLY A 741 120.37 -63.24 100.35
C GLY A 741 120.50 -61.97 99.47
N VAL A 742 119.85 -60.85 99.85
CA VAL A 742 120.13 -59.44 99.39
C VAL A 742 119.84 -59.11 97.89
N LYS A 743 119.54 -57.87 97.41
CA LYS A 743 118.71 -56.68 97.82
C LYS A 743 118.77 -55.62 96.67
N THR A 744 117.95 -54.56 96.70
CA THR A 744 117.89 -53.38 95.77
C THR A 744 117.22 -53.64 94.39
N GLY A 745 116.60 -52.67 93.68
CA GLY A 745 116.44 -51.21 93.90
C GLY A 745 115.07 -50.63 93.42
N LEU A 746 114.90 -49.30 93.40
CA LEU A 746 113.59 -48.57 93.28
C LEU A 746 113.51 -47.58 92.06
N PRO A 747 112.34 -46.96 91.74
CA PRO A 747 111.96 -46.54 90.37
C PRO A 747 111.60 -45.02 90.19
N THR A 748 110.50 -44.71 89.46
CA THR A 748 109.87 -43.38 89.13
C THR A 748 110.50 -42.65 87.92
N SER A 749 109.87 -41.69 87.20
CA SER A 749 108.55 -41.01 87.23
C SER A 749 108.13 -40.67 85.75
N SER A 750 107.07 -39.96 85.32
CA SER A 750 105.98 -39.15 85.93
C SER A 750 104.75 -39.08 84.96
N SER A 751 103.90 -38.03 85.00
CA SER A 751 102.77 -37.74 84.08
C SER A 751 102.51 -36.22 83.91
N TRP A 752 101.54 -35.83 83.05
CA TRP A 752 100.67 -34.60 83.05
C TRP A 752 100.80 -33.48 81.97
N MET A 753 99.73 -33.37 81.14
CA MET A 753 98.87 -32.19 80.80
C MET A 753 99.28 -30.91 79.98
N GLN A 754 98.27 -30.46 79.19
CA GLN A 754 97.74 -29.07 79.00
C GLN A 754 98.10 -28.12 77.80
N ASN A 755 97.02 -27.54 77.25
CA ASN A 755 96.75 -26.12 76.85
C ASN A 755 96.85 -25.53 75.40
N THR A 756 95.65 -25.26 74.84
CA THR A 756 95.12 -24.00 74.22
C THR A 756 95.77 -23.31 72.99
N ARG A 757 94.95 -23.02 71.96
CA ARG A 757 94.41 -21.65 71.62
C ARG A 757 93.39 -21.66 70.43
N GLN A 758 92.87 -20.48 70.06
CA GLN A 758 91.65 -20.15 69.26
C GLN A 758 91.88 -18.78 68.52
N PRO A 759 90.91 -18.11 67.81
CA PRO A 759 89.80 -18.50 66.91
C PRO A 759 89.62 -17.54 65.67
N LEU A 760 88.48 -17.60 64.93
CA LEU A 760 87.67 -16.58 64.18
C LEU A 760 86.96 -17.26 62.97
N GLN A 761 85.63 -17.23 62.69
CA GLN A 761 84.63 -16.15 62.44
C GLN A 761 84.79 -15.43 61.07
N ASN A 762 83.76 -15.05 60.27
CA ASN A 762 82.30 -14.91 60.51
C ASN A 762 81.42 -14.91 59.20
N THR A 763 80.10 -15.23 59.30
CA THR A 763 78.92 -14.86 58.42
C THR A 763 78.94 -15.10 56.87
N GLY A 764 77.80 -15.29 56.15
CA GLY A 764 76.37 -15.17 56.49
C GLY A 764 75.36 -15.77 55.45
N ARG A 765 74.05 -15.49 55.63
CA ARG A 765 72.81 -16.06 54.99
C ARG A 765 72.18 -15.10 53.91
N PRO A 766 70.97 -15.30 53.27
CA PRO A 766 69.82 -16.23 53.46
C PRO A 766 69.42 -17.01 52.15
N PHE A 767 68.29 -17.70 51.90
CA PHE A 767 66.90 -17.83 52.46
C PHE A 767 65.93 -16.66 52.14
N ASP A 768 64.59 -16.75 52.09
CA ASP A 768 63.58 -17.82 52.33
C ASP A 768 62.27 -17.58 51.47
N ASP A 769 61.13 -18.20 51.85
CA ASP A 769 59.70 -17.89 51.54
C ASP A 769 59.02 -18.43 50.24
N THR A 770 57.73 -18.83 50.22
CA THR A 770 56.89 -19.62 51.17
C THR A 770 55.58 -20.14 50.48
N LEU A 771 54.91 -21.13 51.09
CA LEU A 771 53.44 -21.43 51.12
C LEU A 771 52.59 -21.32 49.82
N GLN A 772 52.02 -22.43 49.31
CA GLN A 772 50.67 -22.96 49.66
C GLN A 772 49.48 -21.99 49.50
N GLN A 773 48.52 -22.28 48.57
CA GLN A 773 47.14 -22.71 48.90
C GLN A 773 46.20 -22.92 47.67
N THR A 774 45.10 -23.65 47.93
CA THR A 774 43.80 -23.72 47.21
C THR A 774 43.69 -23.98 45.69
N ALA A 775 43.41 -25.25 45.37
CA ALA A 775 42.23 -25.62 44.56
C ALA A 775 40.96 -25.66 45.50
N PRO A 776 39.70 -25.97 45.09
CA PRO A 776 39.24 -26.58 43.82
C PRO A 776 37.83 -26.13 43.30
N ARG A 777 37.28 -26.92 42.35
CA ARG A 777 35.86 -27.07 41.92
C ARG A 777 35.26 -25.92 41.08
N VAL A 778 34.71 -26.13 39.87
CA VAL A 778 33.77 -27.13 39.30
C VAL A 778 32.29 -26.74 39.45
N ARG A 779 31.68 -26.38 38.30
CA ARG A 779 30.26 -26.37 37.85
C ARG A 779 30.19 -25.39 36.65
N THR A 780 29.50 -25.63 35.53
CA THR A 780 28.74 -26.82 35.08
C THR A 780 28.74 -26.90 33.56
N ALA A 781 28.40 -28.09 33.08
CA ALA A 781 28.03 -28.47 31.72
C ALA A 781 26.98 -27.58 31.02
N GLU A 782 27.03 -27.60 29.67
CA GLU A 782 25.96 -27.95 28.70
C GLU A 782 24.58 -27.26 28.83
N ASN A 783 23.89 -26.81 27.76
CA ASN A 783 24.07 -26.90 26.30
C ASN A 783 24.00 -28.31 25.67
#